data_AF-A0A3C2AGR0-F1
#
_entry.id   AF-A0A3C2AGR0-F1
#
_cell.length_a   1.000
_cell.length_b   1.000
_cell.length_c   1.000
_cell.angle_alpha   90.00
_cell.angle_beta   90.00
_cell.angle_gamma   90.00
#
_symmetry.space_group_name_H-M   'P 1'
#
loop_
_entity.id
_entity.type
_entity.pdbx_description
1 polymer ?
#
loop_
_entity_poly.entity_id
_entity_poly.type
_entity_poly.pdbx_seq_one_letter_code
_entity_poly.pdbx_strand_id
1 'polypeptide(L)'
;WAMFTNNEADLWKNSIEYLNDATYYYSLWVGDYPYNHVTAVDGVLSEGGGMEYPNVTTIGESGDAVSLEEVIMHEVGHNWFYGMLASNERDHPWMDEGLNSFIEARYMKRKFPNLMLQDVYGGRKLIDFGMKVAGVYNMKHKSLGQHVYSVAARANTDQPIESSSESYTSTNYGSIVYVKTAVAFNYLMAYLGEDKMDEIMSVYFQKWKFKHPQPEDFEAVVIEVTGDSLKWFFDDVIRSTRKMDYSVSRIKKEEGKLRVKVRNNGKIAGPFPLSLMSGKDTVSTKWFIGIENTEWIEIDCADCDQVILDGQEVTPDINRKNNTMRVNGVFRKVEKLQPRFAAYFENPYRSQFALAPTVGWNTYDGFMLGAAIYNDILPSNKFSYMLMPMYAFKSKTITGSGRVSYSIHPTSKFTNVTFSLAGQRFNVNRVWPYYNPTDKYSPQVPRNLLRQIVRFDFRSSNRRSNTENSLRLRNTMYFTEKGELIRNIPQITHHWKCEFSPHIGEVNTDFQWLNNEAKLSLEAIYRFKFKKGYGIRARFFAGKFFFRSSTPGFNFRMNSFLEYQDYLYDGTFIGRNPGNGFLEQQIMEADGGFKSNIRIGQSNDWLVALNLSSTLYRKIPIEFFASIGTYANAQNVFPGSQLFLAEFGVSVILIRDVLEFHFPFLYSQDIREDVKLNTKNYGQQIRFTFNLNELKPQKRLKKLLD
;
A
#
# COMPACT_ATOMS: atom_id res chain seq x y z
N TRP A 1 30.15 30.46 6.39
CA TRP A 1 30.42 30.07 7.78
C TRP A 1 29.77 28.73 8.04
N ALA A 2 30.46 27.83 8.72
CA ALA A 2 29.86 26.62 9.27
C ALA A 2 29.94 26.71 10.78
N MET A 3 28.81 26.58 11.45
CA MET A 3 28.69 26.60 12.90
C MET A 3 28.10 25.27 13.33
N PHE A 4 28.83 24.48 14.11
CA PHE A 4 28.35 23.15 14.50
C PHE A 4 28.66 22.83 15.94
N THR A 5 27.84 21.96 16.52
CA THR A 5 28.05 21.50 17.90
C THR A 5 29.06 20.35 17.93
N ASN A 6 29.36 19.82 19.12
CA ASN A 6 30.15 18.58 19.20
C ASN A 6 29.37 17.35 18.70
N ASN A 7 28.06 17.47 18.48
CA ASN A 7 27.26 16.45 17.83
C ASN A 7 27.63 16.39 16.35
N GLU A 8 27.97 15.20 15.83
CA GLU A 8 28.40 15.01 14.43
C GLU A 8 29.59 15.88 13.95
N ALA A 9 30.39 16.47 14.85
CA ALA A 9 31.48 17.39 14.52
C ALA A 9 32.49 16.83 13.49
N ASP A 10 32.69 15.52 13.47
CA ASP A 10 33.54 14.86 12.48
C ASP A 10 32.99 14.94 11.05
N LEU A 11 31.66 14.89 10.87
CA LEU A 11 31.00 15.05 9.56
C LEU A 11 31.12 16.50 9.07
N TRP A 12 30.97 17.45 9.98
CA TRP A 12 30.99 18.89 9.67
C TRP A 12 32.37 19.44 9.29
N LYS A 13 33.46 18.66 9.42
CA LYS A 13 34.81 19.10 9.03
C LYS A 13 34.90 19.56 7.57
N ASN A 14 34.10 18.96 6.69
CA ASN A 14 34.07 19.28 5.26
C ASN A 14 32.94 20.26 4.89
N SER A 15 32.16 20.76 5.87
CA SER A 15 31.01 21.64 5.61
C SER A 15 31.34 22.91 4.83
N ILE A 16 32.57 23.43 4.93
CA ILE A 16 33.02 24.58 4.12
C ILE A 16 33.09 24.23 2.63
N GLU A 17 33.51 23.02 2.29
CA GLU A 17 33.47 22.52 0.91
C GLU A 17 32.01 22.42 0.44
N TYR A 18 31.13 21.85 1.26
CA TYR A 18 29.70 21.67 0.93
C TYR A 18 29.01 23.01 0.67
N LEU A 19 29.28 24.01 1.53
CA LEU A 19 28.79 25.37 1.36
C LEU A 19 29.34 26.04 0.09
N ASN A 20 30.61 25.84 -0.22
CA ASN A 20 31.23 26.37 -1.44
C ASN A 20 30.58 25.77 -2.68
N ASP A 21 30.47 24.44 -2.72
CA ASP A 21 29.83 23.72 -3.82
C ASP A 21 28.39 24.18 -4.02
N ALA A 22 27.60 24.29 -2.95
CA ALA A 22 26.23 24.79 -3.02
C ALA A 22 26.18 26.21 -3.63
N THR A 23 26.99 27.12 -3.08
CA THR A 23 27.02 28.51 -3.56
C THR A 23 27.46 28.58 -5.02
N TYR A 24 28.49 27.83 -5.41
CA TYR A 24 29.04 27.81 -6.75
C TYR A 24 28.06 27.26 -7.78
N TYR A 25 27.48 26.08 -7.53
CA TYR A 25 26.62 25.42 -8.53
C TYR A 25 25.26 26.11 -8.67
N TYR A 26 24.67 26.64 -7.60
CA TYR A 26 23.47 27.46 -7.72
C TYR A 26 23.76 28.78 -8.44
N SER A 27 24.92 29.39 -8.18
CA SER A 27 25.34 30.60 -8.91
C SER A 27 25.55 30.31 -10.41
N LEU A 28 26.15 29.16 -10.73
CA LEU A 28 26.43 28.73 -12.09
C LEU A 28 25.15 28.41 -12.89
N TRP A 29 24.19 27.73 -12.28
CA TRP A 29 23.01 27.20 -12.99
C TRP A 29 21.75 28.06 -12.83
N VAL A 30 21.69 28.95 -11.84
CA VAL A 30 20.51 29.78 -11.57
C VAL A 30 20.85 31.26 -11.63
N GLY A 31 21.85 31.73 -10.89
CA GLY A 31 22.37 33.10 -11.01
C GLY A 31 23.10 33.59 -9.77
N ASP A 32 23.78 34.73 -9.85
CA ASP A 32 24.73 35.14 -8.79
C ASP A 32 24.12 35.27 -7.38
N TYR A 33 24.85 34.75 -6.39
CA TYR A 33 24.56 34.97 -4.98
C TYR A 33 24.86 36.44 -4.56
N PRO A 34 23.87 37.22 -4.08
CA PRO A 34 24.01 38.66 -3.87
C PRO A 34 24.50 39.02 -2.46
N TYR A 35 24.55 38.06 -1.53
CA TYR A 35 24.91 38.31 -0.15
C TYR A 35 26.41 38.04 0.09
N ASN A 36 26.98 38.71 1.09
CA ASN A 36 28.42 38.67 1.37
C ASN A 36 28.89 37.36 2.04
N HIS A 37 27.98 36.51 2.51
CA HIS A 37 28.31 35.26 3.17
C HIS A 37 27.14 34.27 3.09
N VAL A 38 27.46 32.98 3.14
CA VAL A 38 26.51 31.87 3.33
C VAL A 38 26.81 31.22 4.67
N THR A 39 25.81 30.88 5.46
CA THR A 39 26.01 30.19 6.75
C THR A 39 25.15 28.95 6.86
N ALA A 40 25.76 27.83 7.27
CA ALA A 40 25.05 26.66 7.78
C ALA A 40 25.32 26.48 9.27
N VAL A 41 24.27 26.17 10.03
CA VAL A 41 24.28 26.03 11.49
C VAL A 41 23.69 24.67 11.87
N ASP A 42 24.43 23.86 12.63
CA ASP A 42 23.90 22.68 13.31
C ASP A 42 22.88 23.12 14.37
N GLY A 43 21.64 22.67 14.26
CA GLY A 43 20.55 23.08 15.12
C GLY A 43 19.51 21.98 15.36
N VAL A 44 18.74 22.15 16.44
CA VAL A 44 17.64 21.24 16.76
C VAL A 44 16.41 21.62 15.94
N LEU A 45 15.94 20.68 15.11
CA LEU A 45 14.72 20.84 14.32
C LEU A 45 13.58 20.02 14.90
N SER A 46 12.36 20.56 14.80
CA SER A 46 11.14 19.86 15.21
C SER A 46 10.57 18.95 14.11
N GLU A 47 10.74 19.32 12.83
CA GLU A 47 10.34 18.58 11.63
C GLU A 47 11.33 18.93 10.50
N GLY A 48 11.60 18.00 9.56
CA GLY A 48 12.52 18.22 8.42
C GLY A 48 13.98 17.82 8.67
N GLY A 49 14.79 17.90 7.60
CA GLY A 49 16.25 17.69 7.64
C GLY A 49 17.05 18.99 7.82
N GLY A 50 16.51 20.12 7.36
CA GLY A 50 17.03 21.47 7.54
C GLY A 50 15.91 22.51 7.61
N MET A 51 16.32 23.78 7.68
CA MET A 51 15.45 24.95 7.57
C MET A 51 16.21 26.11 6.91
N GLU A 52 15.58 26.72 5.93
CA GLU A 52 16.20 27.51 4.86
C GLU A 52 16.32 29.02 5.11
N TYR A 53 16.37 29.45 6.38
CA TYR A 53 16.42 30.88 6.71
C TYR A 53 17.55 31.59 5.94
N PRO A 54 17.26 32.70 5.20
CA PRO A 54 18.26 33.35 4.37
C PRO A 54 19.50 33.76 5.17
N ASN A 55 20.68 33.45 4.64
CA ASN A 55 21.99 33.65 5.29
C ASN A 55 22.26 32.85 6.57
N VAL A 56 21.30 32.11 7.15
CA VAL A 56 21.45 31.31 8.38
C VAL A 56 20.68 29.99 8.27
N THR A 57 21.09 29.16 7.31
CA THR A 57 20.51 27.85 7.09
C THR A 57 20.75 26.95 8.30
N THR A 58 19.69 26.34 8.85
CA THR A 58 19.78 25.42 9.99
C THR A 58 19.74 23.98 9.47
N ILE A 59 20.60 23.10 10.01
CA ILE A 59 20.75 21.72 9.57
C ILE A 59 20.59 20.80 10.79
N GLY A 60 19.78 19.75 10.67
CA GLY A 60 19.59 18.73 11.70
C GLY A 60 20.62 17.59 11.62
N GLU A 61 20.42 16.55 12.44
CA GLU A 61 21.26 15.35 12.41
C GLU A 61 21.17 14.63 11.06
N SER A 62 22.31 14.41 10.42
CA SER A 62 22.39 13.87 9.05
C SER A 62 22.85 12.42 9.00
N GLY A 63 23.59 11.94 10.00
CA GLY A 63 24.02 10.55 10.14
C GLY A 63 25.26 10.14 9.32
N ASP A 64 25.45 10.68 8.12
CA ASP A 64 26.64 10.47 7.29
C ASP A 64 27.02 11.71 6.46
N ALA A 65 28.22 11.68 5.87
CA ALA A 65 28.81 12.82 5.16
C ALA A 65 28.08 13.16 3.85
N VAL A 66 27.54 12.15 3.14
CA VAL A 66 26.83 12.37 1.87
C VAL A 66 25.47 12.96 2.15
N SER A 67 24.75 12.45 3.16
CA SER A 67 23.48 13.05 3.60
C SER A 67 23.67 14.46 4.14
N LEU A 68 24.73 14.74 4.91
CA LEU A 68 25.00 16.10 5.38
C LEU A 68 25.25 17.08 4.22
N GLU A 69 25.99 16.65 3.21
CA GLU A 69 26.27 17.45 2.02
C GLU A 69 25.01 17.68 1.16
N GLU A 70 24.17 16.65 0.99
CA GLU A 70 22.88 16.75 0.29
C GLU A 70 21.95 17.75 0.99
N VAL A 71 21.79 17.65 2.32
CA VAL A 71 20.97 18.58 3.09
C VAL A 71 21.55 20.00 3.04
N ILE A 72 22.87 20.19 3.17
CA ILE A 72 23.47 21.53 3.02
C ILE A 72 23.23 22.09 1.61
N MET A 73 23.35 21.27 0.56
CA MET A 73 23.09 21.67 -0.82
C MET A 73 21.64 22.14 -1.01
N HIS A 74 20.66 21.38 -0.53
CA HIS A 74 19.23 21.73 -0.59
C HIS A 74 18.95 23.02 0.18
N GLU A 75 19.36 23.06 1.44
CA GLU A 75 18.96 24.11 2.37
C GLU A 75 19.66 25.46 2.10
N VAL A 76 20.88 25.43 1.55
CA VAL A 76 21.54 26.63 1.00
C VAL A 76 20.86 27.04 -0.31
N GLY A 77 20.47 26.07 -1.14
CA GLY A 77 19.81 26.30 -2.43
C GLY A 77 18.52 27.13 -2.34
N HIS A 78 17.75 26.97 -1.28
CA HIS A 78 16.59 27.80 -0.99
C HIS A 78 16.87 29.30 -0.88
N ASN A 79 18.13 29.73 -0.67
CA ASN A 79 18.46 31.15 -0.72
C ASN A 79 18.13 31.74 -2.11
N TRP A 80 18.10 30.94 -3.18
CA TRP A 80 17.65 31.34 -4.51
C TRP A 80 16.13 31.34 -4.67
N PHE A 81 15.47 30.21 -4.41
CA PHE A 81 14.06 30.03 -4.75
C PHE A 81 13.11 30.64 -3.72
N TYR A 82 13.33 30.39 -2.44
CA TYR A 82 12.63 31.06 -1.34
C TYR A 82 13.21 32.45 -1.08
N GLY A 83 14.51 32.56 -0.83
CA GLY A 83 15.12 33.79 -0.31
C GLY A 83 15.12 34.97 -1.30
N MET A 84 15.53 34.73 -2.54
CA MET A 84 15.68 35.79 -3.56
C MET A 84 14.49 35.89 -4.50
N LEU A 85 13.98 34.76 -4.99
CA LEU A 85 12.81 34.75 -5.86
C LEU A 85 11.52 34.95 -5.08
N ALA A 86 11.49 34.67 -3.77
CA ALA A 86 10.31 34.75 -2.92
C ALA A 86 9.09 34.02 -3.52
N SER A 87 9.34 32.81 -4.03
CA SER A 87 8.28 31.90 -4.49
C SER A 87 7.29 31.65 -3.34
N ASN A 88 5.99 31.64 -3.66
CA ASN A 88 4.95 31.35 -2.67
C ASN A 88 4.85 29.84 -2.43
N GLU A 89 5.65 29.32 -1.50
CA GLU A 89 5.70 27.89 -1.18
C GLU A 89 4.33 27.35 -0.70
N ARG A 90 3.49 28.18 -0.09
CA ARG A 90 2.17 27.72 0.39
C ARG A 90 1.20 27.42 -0.74
N ASP A 91 1.21 28.23 -1.80
CA ASP A 91 0.30 28.06 -2.94
C ASP A 91 0.95 27.26 -4.08
N HIS A 92 2.26 27.37 -4.25
CA HIS A 92 3.05 26.76 -5.33
C HIS A 92 4.34 26.11 -4.79
N PRO A 93 4.26 25.12 -3.88
CA PRO A 93 5.42 24.54 -3.19
C PRO A 93 6.47 23.99 -4.14
N TRP A 94 6.09 23.52 -5.34
CA TRP A 94 7.03 22.98 -6.31
C TRP A 94 8.00 24.04 -6.88
N MET A 95 7.63 25.33 -6.88
CA MET A 95 8.50 26.41 -7.37
C MET A 95 9.66 26.69 -6.40
N ASP A 96 9.50 26.32 -5.14
CA ASP A 96 10.54 26.41 -4.14
C ASP A 96 11.19 25.04 -3.95
N GLU A 97 10.53 24.16 -3.20
CA GLU A 97 11.03 22.82 -2.87
C GLU A 97 11.35 21.97 -4.10
N GLY A 98 10.47 21.97 -5.10
CA GLY A 98 10.62 21.11 -6.26
C GLY A 98 11.73 21.54 -7.24
N LEU A 99 11.82 22.85 -7.53
CA LEU A 99 12.91 23.42 -8.34
C LEU A 99 14.24 23.33 -7.60
N ASN A 100 14.24 23.52 -6.27
CA ASN A 100 15.40 23.35 -5.43
C ASN A 100 15.91 21.90 -5.48
N SER A 101 15.04 20.91 -5.26
CA SER A 101 15.38 19.49 -5.39
C SER A 101 15.85 19.10 -6.79
N PHE A 102 15.40 19.78 -7.85
CA PHE A 102 15.93 19.54 -9.19
C PHE A 102 17.42 19.92 -9.29
N ILE A 103 17.79 21.09 -8.76
CA ILE A 103 19.18 21.57 -8.77
C ILE A 103 20.06 20.70 -7.87
N GLU A 104 19.58 20.38 -6.67
CA GLU A 104 20.23 19.46 -5.73
C GLU A 104 20.47 18.08 -6.38
N ALA A 105 19.43 17.47 -6.97
CA ALA A 105 19.57 16.18 -7.65
C ALA A 105 20.55 16.22 -8.83
N ARG A 106 20.61 17.35 -9.56
CA ARG A 106 21.62 17.56 -10.62
C ARG A 106 23.03 17.60 -10.05
N TYR A 107 23.24 18.32 -8.95
CA TYR A 107 24.52 18.38 -8.25
C TYR A 107 24.95 16.99 -7.76
N MET A 108 24.08 16.27 -7.05
CA MET A 108 24.38 14.95 -6.50
C MET A 108 24.74 13.95 -7.61
N LYS A 109 24.05 14.00 -8.74
CA LYS A 109 24.37 13.19 -9.93
C LYS A 109 25.73 13.56 -10.54
N ARG A 110 26.13 14.83 -10.47
CA ARG A 110 27.41 15.33 -11.00
C ARG A 110 28.58 14.95 -10.10
N LYS A 111 28.50 15.21 -8.79
CA LYS A 111 29.57 14.93 -7.82
C LYS A 111 29.69 13.44 -7.52
N PHE A 112 28.56 12.73 -7.41
CA PHE A 112 28.51 11.31 -7.04
C PHE A 112 27.84 10.43 -8.10
N PRO A 113 28.39 10.32 -9.33
CA PRO A 113 27.74 9.61 -10.44
C PRO A 113 27.55 8.10 -10.23
N ASN A 114 28.33 7.52 -9.31
CA ASN A 114 28.32 6.09 -8.96
C ASN A 114 27.75 5.81 -7.57
N LEU A 115 27.15 6.80 -6.90
CA LEU A 115 26.55 6.62 -5.57
C LEU A 115 25.48 5.54 -5.59
N MET A 116 25.58 4.59 -4.68
CA MET A 116 24.59 3.55 -4.47
C MET A 116 23.76 3.85 -3.23
N LEU A 117 22.54 3.32 -3.15
CA LEU A 117 21.67 3.52 -1.99
C LEU A 117 22.29 3.01 -0.68
N GLN A 118 23.03 1.90 -0.72
CA GLN A 118 23.74 1.38 0.44
C GLN A 118 24.81 2.33 0.99
N ASP A 119 25.35 3.23 0.17
CA ASP A 119 26.45 4.11 0.57
C ASP A 119 25.92 5.25 1.45
N VAL A 120 24.62 5.56 1.33
CA VAL A 120 23.87 6.57 2.11
C VAL A 120 23.08 5.89 3.23
N TYR A 121 22.20 4.94 2.87
CA TYR A 121 21.25 4.35 3.81
C TYR A 121 21.75 3.06 4.50
N GLY A 122 22.96 2.59 4.17
CA GLY A 122 23.50 1.34 4.67
C GLY A 122 24.24 1.45 6.01
N GLY A 123 25.05 0.44 6.32
CA GLY A 123 25.91 0.43 7.50
C GLY A 123 25.27 -0.12 8.77
N ARG A 124 23.96 -0.43 8.73
CA ARG A 124 23.26 -1.13 9.81
C ARG A 124 22.78 -2.50 9.31
N LYS A 125 23.20 -3.59 9.96
CA LYS A 125 22.92 -4.98 9.54
C LYS A 125 21.46 -5.25 9.16
N LEU A 126 20.49 -4.72 9.90
CA LEU A 126 19.06 -4.90 9.62
C LEU A 126 18.60 -4.13 8.38
N ILE A 127 19.10 -2.91 8.17
CA ILE A 127 18.78 -2.08 7.00
C ILE A 127 19.42 -2.69 5.75
N ASP A 128 20.70 -3.08 5.84
CA ASP A 128 21.42 -3.76 4.75
C ASP A 128 20.70 -5.04 4.33
N PHE A 129 20.26 -5.86 5.30
CA PHE A 129 19.48 -7.06 5.02
C PHE A 129 18.16 -6.72 4.32
N GLY A 130 17.41 -5.72 4.83
CA GLY A 130 16.18 -5.24 4.21
C GLY A 130 16.37 -4.79 2.76
N MET A 131 17.41 -3.99 2.50
CA MET A 131 17.77 -3.52 1.16
C MET A 131 18.19 -4.66 0.21
N LYS A 132 18.95 -5.66 0.71
CA LYS A 132 19.33 -6.85 -0.07
C LYS A 132 18.13 -7.69 -0.45
N VAL A 133 17.23 -7.93 0.51
CA VAL A 133 15.96 -8.62 0.28
C VAL A 133 15.15 -7.84 -0.77
N ALA A 134 14.93 -6.54 -0.56
CA ALA A 134 14.23 -5.66 -1.48
C ALA A 134 14.94 -5.43 -2.83
N GLY A 135 16.19 -5.87 -2.99
CA GLY A 135 16.92 -5.75 -4.26
C GLY A 135 17.35 -4.34 -4.62
N VAL A 136 17.38 -3.44 -3.63
CA VAL A 136 17.76 -2.02 -3.79
C VAL A 136 19.18 -1.72 -3.29
N TYR A 137 19.84 -2.69 -2.66
CA TYR A 137 21.19 -2.52 -2.08
C TYR A 137 22.22 -1.95 -3.07
N ASN A 138 22.23 -2.47 -4.31
CA ASN A 138 23.12 -2.00 -5.39
C ASN A 138 22.39 -1.09 -6.39
N MET A 139 21.29 -0.46 -5.99
CA MET A 139 20.58 0.50 -6.83
C MET A 139 21.33 1.83 -6.78
N LYS A 140 21.45 2.49 -7.93
CA LYS A 140 22.03 3.84 -8.00
C LYS A 140 21.12 4.83 -7.29
N HIS A 141 21.70 5.75 -6.51
CA HIS A 141 20.95 6.79 -5.78
C HIS A 141 20.00 7.57 -6.69
N LYS A 142 20.49 8.01 -7.85
CA LYS A 142 19.72 8.76 -8.86
C LYS A 142 18.45 8.06 -9.37
N SER A 143 18.34 6.73 -9.23
CA SER A 143 17.16 5.98 -9.66
C SER A 143 16.04 6.01 -8.62
N LEU A 144 16.32 6.41 -7.37
CA LEU A 144 15.37 6.39 -6.27
C LEU A 144 14.14 7.25 -6.55
N GLY A 145 14.34 8.48 -7.05
CA GLY A 145 13.25 9.42 -7.32
C GLY A 145 12.17 8.84 -8.24
N GLN A 146 12.58 8.20 -9.34
CA GLN A 146 11.64 7.53 -10.24
C GLN A 146 10.87 6.39 -9.55
N HIS A 147 11.54 5.60 -8.70
CA HIS A 147 10.88 4.52 -7.98
C HIS A 147 9.85 5.06 -6.99
N VAL A 148 10.20 6.09 -6.22
CA VAL A 148 9.30 6.78 -5.27
C VAL A 148 8.08 7.35 -6.01
N TYR A 149 8.30 8.10 -7.10
CA TYR A 149 7.21 8.62 -7.94
C TYR A 149 6.32 7.49 -8.49
N SER A 150 6.92 6.41 -9.00
CA SER A 150 6.17 5.30 -9.62
C SER A 150 5.23 4.58 -8.64
N VAL A 151 5.54 4.56 -7.34
CA VAL A 151 4.68 3.99 -6.30
C VAL A 151 3.36 4.76 -6.21
N ALA A 152 3.42 6.09 -6.12
CA ALA A 152 2.23 6.93 -6.07
C ALA A 152 1.48 6.95 -7.41
N ALA A 153 2.21 7.07 -8.53
CA ALA A 153 1.62 7.18 -9.86
C ALA A 153 0.87 5.90 -10.29
N ARG A 154 1.45 4.72 -10.04
CA ARG A 154 0.81 3.43 -10.40
C ARG A 154 -0.34 3.06 -9.48
N ALA A 155 -0.32 3.55 -8.24
CA ALA A 155 -1.45 3.43 -7.31
C ALA A 155 -2.55 4.47 -7.58
N ASN A 156 -2.33 5.43 -8.51
CA ASN A 156 -3.25 6.55 -8.81
C ASN A 156 -3.57 7.41 -7.58
N THR A 157 -2.63 7.44 -6.63
CA THR A 157 -2.67 8.24 -5.41
C THR A 157 -1.88 9.53 -5.53
N ASP A 158 -1.19 9.73 -6.65
CA ASP A 158 -0.49 10.96 -7.01
C ASP A 158 -1.43 12.18 -7.09
N GLN A 159 -0.82 13.36 -6.95
CA GLN A 159 -1.44 14.67 -7.09
C GLN A 159 -0.70 15.47 -8.20
N PRO A 160 -1.31 16.50 -8.79
CA PRO A 160 -0.60 17.44 -9.66
C PRO A 160 0.62 18.03 -8.94
N ILE A 161 1.64 18.45 -9.68
CA ILE A 161 2.78 19.21 -9.12
C ILE A 161 2.34 20.64 -8.79
N GLU A 162 1.48 21.22 -9.62
CA GLU A 162 0.83 22.49 -9.37
C GLU A 162 -0.41 22.29 -8.48
N SER A 163 -0.23 22.40 -7.17
CA SER A 163 -1.31 22.45 -6.17
C SER A 163 -0.80 23.11 -4.89
N SER A 164 -1.68 23.67 -4.07
CA SER A 164 -1.29 24.27 -2.79
C SER A 164 -0.85 23.23 -1.75
N SER A 165 0.02 23.63 -0.83
CA SER A 165 0.58 22.79 0.24
C SER A 165 -0.51 22.15 1.11
N GLU A 166 -1.61 22.88 1.36
CA GLU A 166 -2.73 22.36 2.14
C GLU A 166 -3.52 21.25 1.44
N SER A 167 -3.36 21.07 0.13
CA SER A 167 -4.03 20.03 -0.63
C SER A 167 -3.31 18.68 -0.58
N TYR A 168 -1.99 18.68 -0.33
CA TYR A 168 -1.17 17.47 -0.36
C TYR A 168 -1.37 16.59 0.87
N THR A 169 -1.41 15.27 0.63
CA THR A 169 -1.13 14.32 1.72
C THR A 169 0.35 14.44 2.12
N SER A 170 0.69 14.09 3.36
CA SER A 170 2.09 14.11 3.82
C SER A 170 3.01 13.30 2.89
N THR A 171 2.59 12.11 2.46
CA THR A 171 3.35 11.30 1.49
C THR A 171 3.50 11.99 0.13
N ASN A 172 2.47 12.67 -0.37
CA ASN A 172 2.55 13.36 -1.65
C ASN A 172 3.31 14.68 -1.57
N TYR A 173 3.42 15.31 -0.39
CA TYR A 173 4.31 16.46 -0.23
C TYR A 173 5.73 16.04 -0.61
N GLY A 174 6.31 15.02 0.06
CA GLY A 174 7.63 14.51 -0.31
C GLY A 174 7.70 13.90 -1.73
N SER A 175 6.80 12.97 -2.07
CA SER A 175 6.91 12.20 -3.32
C SER A 175 6.50 12.95 -4.59
N ILE A 176 5.74 14.03 -4.49
CA ILE A 176 5.29 14.83 -5.64
C ILE A 176 6.02 16.17 -5.68
N VAL A 177 5.96 16.97 -4.60
CA VAL A 177 6.54 18.33 -4.60
C VAL A 177 8.05 18.26 -4.83
N TYR A 178 8.77 17.45 -4.05
CA TYR A 178 10.22 17.32 -4.20
C TYR A 178 10.53 16.37 -5.36
N VAL A 179 10.10 15.11 -5.22
CA VAL A 179 10.61 14.02 -6.05
C VAL A 179 10.07 14.05 -7.49
N LYS A 180 8.75 14.13 -7.68
CA LYS A 180 8.18 14.15 -9.05
C LYS A 180 8.61 15.41 -9.80
N THR A 181 8.70 16.56 -9.11
CA THR A 181 9.21 17.79 -9.72
C THR A 181 10.65 17.64 -10.18
N ALA A 182 11.56 17.16 -9.33
CA ALA A 182 12.95 16.91 -9.72
C ALA A 182 13.06 15.94 -10.91
N VAL A 183 12.28 14.85 -10.91
CA VAL A 183 12.21 13.92 -12.06
C VAL A 183 11.70 14.61 -13.32
N ALA A 184 10.65 15.43 -13.22
CA ALA A 184 10.06 16.14 -14.35
C ALA A 184 11.04 17.17 -14.95
N PHE A 185 11.72 17.96 -14.13
CA PHE A 185 12.68 18.95 -14.61
C PHE A 185 13.97 18.32 -15.13
N ASN A 186 14.43 17.19 -14.57
CA ASN A 186 15.52 16.41 -15.17
C ASN A 186 15.12 15.80 -16.52
N TYR A 187 13.85 15.40 -16.69
CA TYR A 187 13.32 14.98 -17.99
C TYR A 187 13.30 16.15 -18.99
N LEU A 188 12.81 17.33 -18.59
CA LEU A 188 12.81 18.52 -19.43
C LEU A 188 14.23 18.91 -19.87
N MET A 189 15.17 18.94 -18.93
CA MET A 189 16.59 19.21 -19.20
C MET A 189 17.20 18.16 -20.14
N ALA A 190 16.88 16.87 -19.96
CA ALA A 190 17.39 15.82 -20.84
C ALA A 190 16.88 15.95 -22.29
N TYR A 191 15.69 16.54 -22.48
CA TYR A 191 15.12 16.82 -23.80
C TYR A 191 15.67 18.11 -24.42
N LEU A 192 15.72 19.21 -23.67
CA LEU A 192 16.18 20.51 -24.16
C LEU A 192 17.71 20.64 -24.26
N GLY A 193 18.45 19.88 -23.45
CA GLY A 193 19.88 20.04 -23.23
C GLY A 193 20.19 20.92 -22.01
N GLU A 194 21.38 20.73 -21.43
CA GLU A 194 21.83 21.47 -20.23
C GLU A 194 21.96 22.97 -20.52
N ASP A 195 22.60 23.36 -21.62
CA ASP A 195 22.82 24.78 -21.96
C ASP A 195 21.50 25.58 -22.02
N LYS A 196 20.47 24.97 -22.62
CA LYS A 196 19.15 25.58 -22.75
C LYS A 196 18.43 25.67 -21.39
N MET A 197 18.60 24.65 -20.55
CA MET A 197 18.06 24.66 -19.19
C MET A 197 18.71 25.73 -18.31
N ASP A 198 20.03 25.88 -18.42
CA ASP A 198 20.81 26.89 -17.69
C ASP A 198 20.42 28.29 -18.15
N GLU A 199 20.17 28.50 -19.45
CA GLU A 199 19.64 29.75 -19.99
C GLU A 199 18.24 30.06 -19.43
N ILE A 200 17.33 29.08 -19.38
CA ILE A 200 15.98 29.24 -18.80
C ILE A 200 16.08 29.72 -17.35
N MET A 201 16.87 29.02 -16.52
CA MET A 201 17.00 29.33 -15.10
C MET A 201 17.65 30.69 -14.87
N SER A 202 18.70 31.01 -15.65
CA SER A 202 19.37 32.31 -15.60
C SER A 202 18.44 33.46 -15.98
N VAL A 203 17.70 33.35 -17.08
CA VAL A 203 16.74 34.38 -17.49
C VAL A 203 15.62 34.53 -16.47
N TYR A 204 15.11 33.42 -15.93
CA TYR A 204 14.09 33.43 -14.88
C TYR A 204 14.59 34.19 -13.64
N PHE A 205 15.77 33.82 -13.14
CA PHE A 205 16.37 34.47 -11.98
C PHE A 205 16.64 35.95 -12.21
N GLN A 206 17.24 36.35 -13.34
CA GLN A 206 17.54 37.76 -13.59
C GLN A 206 16.28 38.64 -13.69
N LYS A 207 15.18 38.10 -14.25
CA LYS A 207 13.91 38.82 -14.35
C LYS A 207 13.18 38.94 -13.01
N TRP A 208 13.28 37.91 -12.17
CA TRP A 208 12.41 37.74 -11.00
C TRP A 208 13.10 37.82 -9.64
N LYS A 209 14.43 37.91 -9.58
CA LYS A 209 15.15 38.13 -8.32
C LYS A 209 14.61 39.37 -7.60
N PHE A 210 14.37 39.22 -6.29
CA PHE A 210 13.76 40.17 -5.38
C PHE A 210 12.33 40.62 -5.77
N LYS A 211 11.58 39.72 -6.43
CA LYS A 211 10.14 39.86 -6.74
C LYS A 211 9.37 38.66 -6.18
N HIS A 212 8.19 38.34 -6.73
CA HIS A 212 7.33 37.22 -6.32
C HIS A 212 6.71 36.55 -7.58
N PRO A 213 7.49 35.75 -8.34
CA PRO A 213 7.01 35.10 -9.56
C PRO A 213 5.89 34.09 -9.26
N GLN A 214 4.96 33.97 -10.19
CA GLN A 214 3.92 32.95 -10.23
C GLN A 214 4.29 31.83 -11.22
N PRO A 215 3.63 30.66 -11.20
CA PRO A 215 3.88 29.58 -12.16
C PRO A 215 3.87 30.03 -13.62
N GLU A 216 2.95 30.95 -13.98
CA GLU A 216 2.82 31.49 -15.33
C GLU A 216 4.02 32.34 -15.74
N ASP A 217 4.70 32.98 -14.79
CA ASP A 217 5.89 33.78 -15.06
C ASP A 217 7.09 32.89 -15.41
N PHE A 218 7.22 31.75 -14.72
CA PHE A 218 8.22 30.75 -15.07
C PHE A 218 7.90 30.11 -16.43
N GLU A 219 6.65 29.72 -16.68
CA GLU A 219 6.21 29.19 -17.99
C GLU A 219 6.49 30.20 -19.12
N ALA A 220 6.21 31.48 -18.92
CA ALA A 220 6.50 32.52 -19.91
C ALA A 220 7.99 32.61 -20.25
N VAL A 221 8.88 32.51 -19.26
CA VAL A 221 10.33 32.48 -19.49
C VAL A 221 10.75 31.23 -20.28
N VAL A 222 10.20 30.06 -19.96
CA VAL A 222 10.49 28.84 -20.72
C VAL A 222 10.07 29.00 -22.18
N ILE A 223 8.89 29.57 -22.44
CA ILE A 223 8.40 29.81 -23.80
C ILE A 223 9.28 30.82 -24.54
N GLU A 224 9.69 31.89 -23.87
CA GLU A 224 10.57 32.91 -24.45
C GLU A 224 11.93 32.33 -24.87
N VAL A 225 12.54 31.50 -24.03
CA VAL A 225 13.89 30.95 -24.27
C VAL A 225 13.88 29.78 -25.25
N THR A 226 12.81 28.96 -25.26
CA THR A 226 12.72 27.77 -26.11
C THR A 226 12.00 28.02 -27.44
N GLY A 227 11.13 29.03 -27.50
CA GLY A 227 10.21 29.24 -28.63
C GLY A 227 9.10 28.19 -28.75
N ASP A 228 8.97 27.27 -27.79
CA ASP A 228 7.93 26.25 -27.74
C ASP A 228 7.06 26.43 -26.48
N SER A 229 5.75 26.31 -26.67
CA SER A 229 4.76 26.29 -25.58
C SER A 229 4.96 25.14 -24.58
N LEU A 230 5.57 24.02 -25.00
CA LEU A 230 5.79 22.83 -24.19
C LEU A 230 4.55 22.39 -23.40
N LYS A 231 3.36 22.45 -24.02
CA LYS A 231 2.08 22.13 -23.35
C LYS A 231 2.06 20.72 -22.73
N TRP A 232 2.75 19.76 -23.35
CA TRP A 232 2.90 18.41 -22.80
C TRP A 232 3.56 18.42 -21.42
N PHE A 233 4.42 19.40 -21.12
CA PHE A 233 5.09 19.55 -19.84
C PHE A 233 4.19 20.28 -18.85
N PHE A 234 3.78 21.51 -19.16
CA PHE A 234 3.05 22.33 -18.20
C PHE A 234 1.61 21.84 -17.97
N ASP A 235 0.86 21.53 -19.03
CA ASP A 235 -0.54 21.11 -18.88
C ASP A 235 -0.63 19.65 -18.41
N ASP A 236 0.20 18.76 -18.97
CA ASP A 236 0.05 17.33 -18.71
C ASP A 236 0.94 16.80 -17.57
N VAL A 237 2.18 17.28 -17.40
CA VAL A 237 3.07 16.81 -16.31
C VAL A 237 2.87 17.61 -15.02
N ILE A 238 2.86 18.95 -15.11
CA ILE A 238 2.81 19.85 -13.96
C ILE A 238 1.38 19.97 -13.40
N ARG A 239 0.41 20.39 -14.24
CA ARG A 239 -0.96 20.73 -13.83
C ARG A 239 -1.92 19.54 -13.71
N SER A 240 -1.46 18.32 -14.02
CA SER A 240 -2.34 17.15 -14.05
C SER A 240 -1.75 15.91 -13.39
N THR A 241 -2.60 14.90 -13.19
CA THR A 241 -2.21 13.54 -12.80
C THR A 241 -2.20 12.59 -14.00
N ARG A 242 -1.97 13.09 -15.22
CA ARG A 242 -1.74 12.24 -16.39
C ARG A 242 -0.38 11.53 -16.23
N LYS A 243 -0.22 10.41 -16.93
CA LYS A 243 0.97 9.57 -16.84
C LYS A 243 1.55 9.33 -18.23
N MET A 244 2.88 9.30 -18.31
CA MET A 244 3.63 8.86 -19.48
C MET A 244 3.83 7.33 -19.40
N ASP A 245 3.50 6.62 -20.47
CA ASP A 245 3.71 5.18 -20.63
C ASP A 245 3.84 4.89 -22.13
N TYR A 246 5.06 4.77 -22.61
CA TYR A 246 5.38 4.44 -23.99
C TYR A 246 5.89 3.01 -24.10
N SER A 247 5.37 2.25 -25.07
CA SER A 247 5.73 0.84 -25.25
C SER A 247 6.17 0.50 -26.66
N VAL A 248 7.09 -0.46 -26.77
CA VAL A 248 7.43 -1.07 -28.06
C VAL A 248 6.44 -2.18 -28.35
N SER A 249 5.52 -1.92 -29.28
CA SER A 249 4.48 -2.88 -29.63
C SER A 249 4.95 -3.93 -30.63
N ARG A 250 5.79 -3.56 -31.62
CA ARG A 250 6.30 -4.45 -32.67
C ARG A 250 7.58 -3.89 -33.29
N ILE A 251 8.46 -4.77 -33.77
CA ILE A 251 9.62 -4.44 -34.62
C ILE A 251 9.53 -5.23 -35.92
N LYS A 252 9.78 -4.57 -37.05
CA LYS A 252 10.02 -5.17 -38.37
C LYS A 252 11.42 -4.82 -38.84
N LYS A 253 12.14 -5.82 -39.35
CA LYS A 253 13.43 -5.62 -40.01
C LYS A 253 13.19 -5.46 -41.50
N GLU A 254 13.76 -4.42 -42.08
CA GLU A 254 13.81 -4.13 -43.52
C GLU A 254 15.30 -3.93 -43.88
N GLU A 255 15.67 -4.01 -45.16
CA GLU A 255 17.08 -3.93 -45.56
C GLU A 255 17.75 -2.64 -45.03
N GLY A 256 18.71 -2.78 -44.12
CA GLY A 256 19.41 -1.67 -43.46
C GLY A 256 18.60 -0.87 -42.44
N LYS A 257 17.31 -1.16 -42.24
CA LYS A 257 16.39 -0.37 -41.42
C LYS A 257 15.60 -1.21 -40.42
N LEU A 258 15.28 -0.59 -39.29
CA LEU A 258 14.30 -1.10 -38.34
C LEU A 258 13.07 -0.19 -38.33
N ARG A 259 11.89 -0.79 -38.51
CA ARG A 259 10.61 -0.13 -38.25
C ARG A 259 10.10 -0.56 -36.89
N VAL A 260 9.99 0.40 -35.98
CA VAL A 260 9.58 0.21 -34.59
C VAL A 260 8.19 0.81 -34.40
N LYS A 261 7.21 -0.01 -34.03
CA LYS A 261 5.85 0.46 -33.71
C LYS A 261 5.77 0.84 -32.25
N VAL A 262 5.78 2.14 -31.97
CA VAL A 262 5.68 2.70 -30.61
C VAL A 262 4.22 3.02 -30.32
N ARG A 263 3.76 2.72 -29.10
CA ARG A 263 2.41 3.02 -28.62
C ARG A 263 2.45 3.83 -27.33
N ASN A 264 1.69 4.91 -27.27
CA ASN A 264 1.34 5.60 -26.03
C ASN A 264 0.20 4.83 -25.34
N ASN A 265 0.48 4.25 -24.18
CA ASN A 265 -0.55 3.69 -23.30
C ASN A 265 -0.96 4.70 -22.20
N GLY A 266 -0.22 5.80 -22.08
CA GLY A 266 -0.44 6.89 -21.16
C GLY A 266 -1.41 7.94 -21.71
N LYS A 267 -1.34 9.14 -21.14
CA LYS A 267 -2.13 10.32 -21.54
C LYS A 267 -1.27 11.57 -21.76
N ILE A 268 0.05 11.41 -21.76
CA ILE A 268 1.01 12.48 -22.00
C ILE A 268 1.66 12.18 -23.34
N ALA A 269 1.50 13.09 -24.31
CA ALA A 269 2.19 13.04 -25.59
C ALA A 269 3.50 13.85 -25.50
N GLY A 270 4.39 13.46 -24.59
CA GLY A 270 5.68 14.11 -24.37
C GLY A 270 6.80 13.48 -25.20
N PRO A 271 7.90 14.20 -25.49
CA PRO A 271 9.04 13.67 -26.21
C PRO A 271 9.63 12.42 -25.55
N PHE A 272 10.10 11.44 -26.33
CA PHE A 272 10.69 10.22 -25.78
C PHE A 272 11.98 9.85 -26.51
N PRO A 273 13.00 9.36 -25.79
CA PRO A 273 14.21 8.86 -26.42
C PRO A 273 14.05 7.38 -26.78
N LEU A 274 14.57 7.00 -27.95
CA LEU A 274 14.69 5.62 -28.38
C LEU A 274 16.17 5.29 -28.56
N SER A 275 16.61 4.29 -27.80
CA SER A 275 17.98 3.78 -27.81
C SER A 275 18.06 2.47 -28.60
N LEU A 276 19.04 2.39 -29.46
CA LEU A 276 19.43 1.19 -30.19
C LEU A 276 20.64 0.53 -29.52
N MET A 277 20.56 -0.77 -29.29
CA MET A 277 21.58 -1.53 -28.58
C MET A 277 22.19 -2.61 -29.47
N SER A 278 23.50 -2.78 -29.37
CA SER A 278 24.25 -3.93 -29.88
C SER A 278 24.99 -4.57 -28.71
N GLY A 279 24.60 -5.78 -28.32
CA GLY A 279 25.04 -6.36 -27.04
C GLY A 279 24.71 -5.47 -25.82
N LYS A 280 25.74 -4.96 -25.14
CA LYS A 280 25.60 -4.04 -23.98
C LYS A 280 25.77 -2.57 -24.34
N ASP A 281 26.21 -2.29 -25.56
CA ASP A 281 26.61 -0.95 -25.96
C ASP A 281 25.44 -0.24 -26.64
N THR A 282 25.27 1.03 -26.32
CA THR A 282 24.30 1.90 -26.98
C THR A 282 24.89 2.39 -28.29
N VAL A 283 24.30 1.96 -29.41
CA VAL A 283 24.70 2.35 -30.77
C VAL A 283 24.28 3.80 -31.05
N SER A 284 23.04 4.14 -30.72
CA SER A 284 22.53 5.52 -30.84
C SER A 284 21.34 5.72 -29.92
N THR A 285 21.10 6.97 -29.53
CA THR A 285 19.85 7.40 -28.89
C THR A 285 19.33 8.60 -29.66
N LYS A 286 18.06 8.57 -30.07
CA LYS A 286 17.39 9.68 -30.76
C LYS A 286 16.12 10.05 -30.03
N TRP A 287 15.89 11.35 -29.89
CA TRP A 287 14.65 11.90 -29.34
C TRP A 287 13.60 12.04 -30.44
N PHE A 288 12.37 11.69 -30.11
CA PHE A 288 11.20 11.87 -30.96
C PHE A 288 10.19 12.74 -30.24
N ILE A 289 9.45 13.55 -31.00
CA ILE A 289 8.30 14.28 -30.48
C ILE A 289 7.24 13.29 -29.98
N GLY A 290 6.42 13.73 -29.03
CA GLY A 290 5.40 12.88 -28.44
C GLY A 290 4.33 12.44 -29.43
N ILE A 291 3.86 11.21 -29.25
CA ILE A 291 2.78 10.63 -30.06
C ILE A 291 1.55 10.38 -29.19
N GLU A 292 0.36 10.63 -29.74
CA GLU A 292 -0.93 10.48 -29.03
C GLU A 292 -1.36 9.02 -28.90
N ASN A 293 -1.21 8.24 -29.98
CA ASN A 293 -1.71 6.87 -30.05
C ASN A 293 -0.59 5.90 -30.38
N THR A 294 -0.35 5.65 -31.67
CA THR A 294 0.55 4.60 -32.11
C THR A 294 1.14 4.97 -33.45
N GLU A 295 2.46 4.97 -33.53
CA GLU A 295 3.20 5.39 -34.72
C GLU A 295 4.28 4.38 -35.07
N TRP A 296 4.63 4.33 -36.36
CA TRP A 296 5.81 3.61 -36.84
C TRP A 296 6.97 4.58 -36.96
N ILE A 297 8.09 4.24 -36.35
CA ILE A 297 9.33 5.01 -36.40
C ILE A 297 10.34 4.19 -37.20
N GLU A 298 10.94 4.83 -38.19
CA GLU A 298 11.99 4.23 -39.01
C GLU A 298 13.36 4.70 -38.55
N ILE A 299 14.26 3.75 -38.33
CA ILE A 299 15.60 4.04 -37.84
C ILE A 299 16.60 3.16 -38.59
N ASP A 300 17.67 3.78 -39.06
CA ASP A 300 18.78 3.08 -39.70
C ASP A 300 19.54 2.27 -38.65
N CYS A 301 19.55 0.95 -38.82
CA CYS A 301 20.44 0.06 -38.09
C CYS A 301 20.53 -1.31 -38.76
N ALA A 302 21.73 -1.69 -39.20
CA ALA A 302 22.00 -3.01 -39.76
C ALA A 302 22.16 -4.10 -38.68
N ASP A 303 22.89 -3.79 -37.60
CA ASP A 303 23.42 -4.75 -36.62
C ASP A 303 22.96 -4.48 -35.17
N CYS A 304 21.69 -4.09 -35.00
CA CYS A 304 21.08 -3.91 -33.68
C CYS A 304 20.37 -5.17 -33.19
N ASP A 305 20.56 -5.49 -31.92
CA ASP A 305 19.94 -6.65 -31.27
C ASP A 305 18.70 -6.31 -30.46
N GLN A 306 18.56 -5.04 -30.04
CA GLN A 306 17.52 -4.62 -29.11
C GLN A 306 17.19 -3.13 -29.26
N VAL A 307 15.91 -2.82 -29.07
CA VAL A 307 15.38 -1.46 -28.99
C VAL A 307 14.89 -1.22 -27.57
N ILE A 308 15.23 -0.08 -27.00
CA ILE A 308 14.83 0.35 -25.66
C ILE A 308 14.31 1.78 -25.75
N LEU A 309 13.04 2.00 -25.41
CA LEU A 309 12.54 3.35 -25.14
C LEU A 309 13.03 3.78 -23.76
N ASP A 310 13.47 5.03 -23.63
CA ASP A 310 14.03 5.55 -22.37
C ASP A 310 15.23 4.73 -21.85
N GLY A 311 16.17 4.39 -22.73
CA GLY A 311 17.35 3.59 -22.37
C GLY A 311 18.28 4.24 -21.33
N GLN A 312 18.18 5.57 -21.16
CA GLN A 312 18.91 6.33 -20.15
C GLN A 312 18.11 6.56 -18.86
N GLU A 313 16.86 6.08 -18.79
CA GLU A 313 15.96 6.18 -17.64
C GLU A 313 15.66 7.62 -17.19
N VAL A 314 15.55 8.56 -18.14
CA VAL A 314 15.37 9.99 -17.88
C VAL A 314 13.91 10.44 -17.92
N THR A 315 13.01 9.70 -18.57
CA THR A 315 11.60 10.09 -18.65
C THR A 315 10.81 9.58 -17.43
N PRO A 316 9.70 10.24 -17.04
CA PRO A 316 8.83 9.81 -15.95
C PRO A 316 7.90 8.66 -16.37
N ASP A 317 8.36 7.73 -17.21
CA ASP A 317 7.58 6.59 -17.68
C ASP A 317 7.25 5.65 -16.52
N ILE A 318 5.95 5.42 -16.30
CA ILE A 318 5.48 4.62 -15.16
C ILE A 318 5.60 3.11 -15.37
N ASN A 319 5.96 2.63 -16.58
CA ASN A 319 5.98 1.22 -16.93
C ASN A 319 7.11 0.85 -17.91
N ARG A 320 8.35 1.09 -17.50
CA ARG A 320 9.55 0.79 -18.32
C ARG A 320 9.72 -0.69 -18.74
N LYS A 321 8.97 -1.63 -18.16
CA LYS A 321 8.97 -3.04 -18.58
C LYS A 321 8.42 -3.26 -19.99
N ASN A 322 7.61 -2.34 -20.51
CA ASN A 322 7.06 -2.48 -21.87
C ASN A 322 7.89 -1.69 -22.91
N ASN A 323 8.98 -1.05 -22.50
CA ASN A 323 9.85 -0.21 -23.34
C ASN A 323 10.84 -1.01 -24.18
N THR A 324 11.07 -2.27 -23.83
CA THR A 324 12.17 -3.06 -24.36
C THR A 324 11.68 -4.17 -25.30
N MET A 325 12.29 -4.29 -26.47
CA MET A 325 12.05 -5.41 -27.37
C MET A 325 13.32 -5.83 -28.11
N ARG A 326 13.64 -7.12 -28.09
CA ARG A 326 14.71 -7.71 -28.90
C ARG A 326 14.32 -7.75 -30.36
N VAL A 327 15.29 -7.49 -31.23
CA VAL A 327 15.14 -7.53 -32.69
C VAL A 327 15.01 -8.97 -33.17
N ASN A 328 15.57 -9.97 -32.48
CA ASN A 328 15.57 -11.38 -32.90
C ASN A 328 15.04 -12.34 -31.80
N GLY A 329 14.66 -13.56 -32.17
CA GLY A 329 14.20 -14.62 -31.27
C GLY A 329 12.67 -14.76 -31.13
N VAL A 330 12.23 -15.79 -30.39
CA VAL A 330 10.80 -16.12 -30.19
C VAL A 330 10.18 -15.34 -29.01
N PHE A 331 10.96 -15.07 -27.96
CA PHE A 331 10.52 -14.32 -26.77
C PHE A 331 11.06 -12.88 -26.78
N ARG A 332 10.75 -12.12 -27.83
CA ARG A 332 11.32 -10.78 -28.05
C ARG A 332 11.01 -9.75 -26.95
N LYS A 333 9.92 -9.93 -26.20
CA LYS A 333 9.44 -9.01 -25.15
C LYS A 333 9.60 -9.54 -23.73
N VAL A 334 10.22 -10.71 -23.56
CA VAL A 334 10.35 -11.32 -22.23
C VAL A 334 11.76 -11.04 -21.74
N GLU A 335 11.88 -10.32 -20.64
CA GLU A 335 13.15 -10.11 -19.98
C GLU A 335 13.68 -11.42 -19.39
N LYS A 336 14.91 -11.39 -18.91
CA LYS A 336 15.45 -12.55 -18.19
C LYS A 336 14.72 -12.69 -16.85
N LEU A 337 14.24 -13.90 -16.57
CA LEU A 337 13.63 -14.24 -15.27
C LEU A 337 14.62 -13.99 -14.13
N GLN A 338 14.11 -13.46 -13.02
CA GLN A 338 14.90 -13.24 -11.81
C GLN A 338 14.03 -13.54 -10.58
N PRO A 339 14.10 -14.76 -10.01
CA PRO A 339 13.47 -15.03 -8.72
C PRO A 339 14.11 -14.17 -7.64
N ARG A 340 13.28 -13.68 -6.71
CA ARG A 340 13.68 -12.82 -5.60
C ARG A 340 13.23 -13.44 -4.29
N PHE A 341 14.06 -13.36 -3.25
CA PHE A 341 13.70 -13.86 -1.94
C PHE A 341 12.79 -12.85 -1.23
N ALA A 342 11.58 -13.27 -0.84
CA ALA A 342 10.57 -12.51 -0.10
C ALA A 342 10.07 -11.20 -0.74
N ALA A 343 10.91 -10.20 -0.99
CA ALA A 343 10.47 -8.93 -1.59
C ALA A 343 11.39 -8.49 -2.72
N TYR A 344 10.98 -7.48 -3.49
CA TYR A 344 11.84 -6.77 -4.43
C TYR A 344 11.18 -5.45 -4.85
N PHE A 345 11.99 -4.43 -5.13
CA PHE A 345 11.59 -3.33 -5.99
C PHE A 345 11.74 -3.75 -7.45
N GLU A 346 10.81 -3.26 -8.27
CA GLU A 346 10.77 -3.59 -9.68
C GLU A 346 12.04 -3.18 -10.42
N ASN A 347 12.62 -4.12 -11.17
CA ASN A 347 13.65 -3.85 -12.15
C ASN A 347 13.03 -3.90 -13.56
N PRO A 348 13.16 -2.83 -14.38
CA PRO A 348 12.53 -2.77 -15.70
C PRO A 348 13.13 -3.74 -16.72
N TYR A 349 14.34 -4.25 -16.48
CA TYR A 349 15.05 -5.16 -17.38
C TYR A 349 15.01 -6.63 -16.94
N ARG A 350 14.16 -6.96 -15.95
CA ARG A 350 14.03 -8.32 -15.40
C ARG A 350 12.58 -8.68 -15.14
N SER A 351 12.20 -9.90 -15.50
CA SER A 351 10.91 -10.47 -15.13
C SER A 351 11.05 -11.08 -13.72
N GLN A 352 10.71 -10.29 -12.71
CA GLN A 352 10.86 -10.65 -11.29
C GLN A 352 9.59 -11.26 -10.70
N PHE A 353 9.78 -12.18 -9.76
CA PHE A 353 8.75 -12.70 -8.87
C PHE A 353 9.39 -13.09 -7.53
N ALA A 354 8.61 -13.00 -6.45
CA ALA A 354 9.04 -13.31 -5.11
C ALA A 354 8.78 -14.77 -4.78
N LEU A 355 9.74 -15.36 -4.09
CA LEU A 355 9.69 -16.68 -3.47
C LEU A 355 9.95 -16.50 -1.98
N ALA A 356 9.01 -16.94 -1.14
CA ALA A 356 9.18 -16.93 0.31
C ALA A 356 8.83 -18.30 0.90
N PRO A 357 9.60 -18.83 1.86
CA PRO A 357 9.18 -20.00 2.60
C PRO A 357 7.85 -19.69 3.31
N THR A 358 6.92 -20.63 3.29
CA THR A 358 5.67 -20.54 4.03
C THR A 358 5.55 -21.72 4.98
N VAL A 359 5.03 -21.44 6.16
CA VAL A 359 4.73 -22.44 7.19
C VAL A 359 3.30 -22.26 7.63
N GLY A 360 2.63 -23.37 7.87
CA GLY A 360 1.28 -23.38 8.39
C GLY A 360 1.09 -24.49 9.39
N TRP A 361 0.03 -24.39 10.19
CA TRP A 361 -0.39 -25.45 11.07
C TRP A 361 -1.90 -25.44 11.25
N ASN A 362 -2.54 -26.60 11.23
CA ASN A 362 -3.91 -26.78 11.73
C ASN A 362 -4.11 -28.20 12.29
N THR A 363 -5.21 -28.44 12.99
CA THR A 363 -5.50 -29.73 13.64
C THR A 363 -5.50 -30.94 12.69
N TYR A 364 -5.89 -30.77 11.42
CA TYR A 364 -6.09 -31.85 10.45
C TYR A 364 -4.84 -32.09 9.60
N ASP A 365 -4.21 -31.02 9.13
CA ASP A 365 -3.03 -31.03 8.28
C ASP A 365 -1.72 -31.14 9.07
N GLY A 366 -1.75 -30.83 10.36
CA GLY A 366 -0.56 -30.77 11.20
C GLY A 366 0.38 -29.66 10.74
N PHE A 367 1.69 -29.86 10.91
CA PHE A 367 2.68 -28.96 10.33
C PHE A 367 2.59 -28.98 8.80
N MET A 368 2.67 -27.81 8.20
CA MET A 368 2.67 -27.59 6.76
C MET A 368 3.89 -26.76 6.37
N LEU A 369 4.59 -27.17 5.33
CA LEU A 369 5.75 -26.45 4.78
C LEU A 369 5.58 -26.27 3.29
N GLY A 370 5.92 -25.08 2.78
CA GLY A 370 5.85 -24.80 1.36
C GLY A 370 6.58 -23.53 0.96
N ALA A 371 6.26 -23.04 -0.24
CA ALA A 371 6.81 -21.79 -0.76
C ALA A 371 5.69 -20.93 -1.37
N ALA A 372 5.64 -19.66 -0.98
CA ALA A 372 4.79 -18.66 -1.61
C ALA A 372 5.50 -18.10 -2.85
N ILE A 373 4.77 -18.04 -3.97
CA ILE A 373 5.20 -17.46 -5.25
C ILE A 373 4.26 -16.29 -5.58
N TYR A 374 4.78 -15.08 -5.73
CA TYR A 374 3.93 -13.90 -5.92
C TYR A 374 4.65 -12.75 -6.62
N ASN A 375 3.88 -11.80 -7.14
CA ASN A 375 4.39 -10.55 -7.74
C ASN A 375 3.67 -9.30 -7.17
N ASP A 376 2.90 -9.46 -6.10
CA ASP A 376 2.17 -8.40 -5.40
C ASP A 376 3.10 -7.63 -4.44
N ILE A 377 3.95 -6.78 -5.01
CA ILE A 377 4.97 -5.97 -4.32
C ILE A 377 4.92 -4.53 -4.85
N LEU A 378 5.69 -3.61 -4.27
CA LEU A 378 5.81 -2.22 -4.68
C LEU A 378 6.77 -2.04 -5.88
N PRO A 379 6.40 -1.25 -6.90
CA PRO A 379 5.09 -0.64 -7.13
C PRO A 379 4.04 -1.69 -7.54
N SER A 380 2.77 -1.49 -7.18
CA SER A 380 1.72 -2.46 -7.47
C SER A 380 1.56 -2.73 -8.98
N ASN A 381 1.41 -4.00 -9.34
CA ASN A 381 1.16 -4.43 -10.71
C ASN A 381 -0.34 -4.41 -11.03
N LYS A 382 -0.70 -4.09 -12.28
CA LYS A 382 -2.09 -4.24 -12.75
C LYS A 382 -2.54 -5.70 -12.68
N PHE A 383 -1.66 -6.64 -13.02
CA PHE A 383 -1.88 -8.06 -12.85
C PHE A 383 -1.03 -8.57 -11.67
N SER A 384 -1.68 -9.03 -10.61
CA SER A 384 -1.00 -9.62 -9.46
C SER A 384 -1.47 -11.04 -9.16
N TYR A 385 -0.57 -11.85 -8.64
CA TYR A 385 -0.84 -13.21 -8.22
C TYR A 385 -0.07 -13.54 -6.95
N MET A 386 -0.62 -14.47 -6.19
CA MET A 386 0.00 -15.10 -5.04
C MET A 386 -0.44 -16.56 -5.01
N LEU A 387 0.51 -17.49 -5.00
CA LEU A 387 0.28 -18.91 -4.86
C LEU A 387 1.08 -19.40 -3.66
N MET A 388 0.46 -20.15 -2.77
CA MET A 388 1.09 -20.64 -1.54
C MET A 388 0.82 -22.13 -1.35
N PRO A 389 1.33 -23.00 -2.23
CA PRO A 389 1.26 -24.45 -2.03
C PRO A 389 2.11 -24.87 -0.84
N MET A 390 1.58 -25.78 -0.03
CA MET A 390 2.24 -26.39 1.12
C MET A 390 1.97 -27.88 1.15
N TYR A 391 2.97 -28.64 1.59
CA TYR A 391 2.80 -30.05 1.92
C TYR A 391 2.41 -30.20 3.38
N ALA A 392 1.27 -30.82 3.64
CA ALA A 392 0.78 -31.12 4.98
C ALA A 392 1.29 -32.48 5.44
N PHE A 393 2.10 -32.51 6.51
CA PHE A 393 2.77 -33.73 6.94
C PHE A 393 1.84 -34.74 7.64
N LYS A 394 0.75 -34.27 8.26
CA LYS A 394 -0.21 -35.16 8.93
C LYS A 394 -1.20 -35.79 7.94
N SER A 395 -1.80 -34.97 7.07
CA SER A 395 -2.78 -35.44 6.07
C SER A 395 -2.12 -36.03 4.83
N LYS A 396 -0.81 -35.81 4.61
CA LYS A 396 -0.04 -36.25 3.44
C LYS A 396 -0.59 -35.71 2.11
N THR A 397 -1.15 -34.49 2.13
CA THR A 397 -1.74 -33.85 0.95
C THR A 397 -1.13 -32.48 0.68
N ILE A 398 -1.32 -31.99 -0.55
CA ILE A 398 -1.01 -30.60 -0.90
C ILE A 398 -2.20 -29.71 -0.48
N THR A 399 -1.88 -28.69 0.29
CA THR A 399 -2.79 -27.68 0.82
C THR A 399 -2.29 -26.29 0.50
N GLY A 400 -3.08 -25.26 0.81
CA GLY A 400 -2.67 -23.88 0.67
C GLY A 400 -3.74 -22.99 0.07
N SER A 401 -3.29 -21.85 -0.43
CA SER A 401 -4.17 -20.85 -1.01
C SER A 401 -3.53 -20.15 -2.19
N GLY A 402 -4.36 -19.64 -3.08
CA GLY A 402 -3.92 -18.79 -4.19
C GLY A 402 -4.90 -17.66 -4.45
N ARG A 403 -4.40 -16.58 -5.03
CA ARG A 403 -5.18 -15.46 -5.53
C ARG A 403 -4.55 -14.94 -6.82
N VAL A 404 -5.39 -14.65 -7.80
CA VAL A 404 -5.02 -13.88 -8.99
C VAL A 404 -5.93 -12.67 -9.04
N SER A 405 -5.37 -11.51 -9.35
CA SER A 405 -6.05 -10.23 -9.32
C SER A 405 -5.67 -9.38 -10.55
N TYR A 406 -6.64 -8.64 -11.06
CA TYR A 406 -6.44 -7.61 -12.08
C TYR A 406 -7.05 -6.29 -11.59
N SER A 407 -6.24 -5.25 -11.52
CA SER A 407 -6.61 -3.92 -11.03
C SER A 407 -6.60 -2.89 -12.16
N ILE A 408 -7.71 -2.17 -12.27
CA ILE A 408 -7.85 -0.98 -13.12
C ILE A 408 -7.94 0.27 -12.25
N HIS A 409 -7.45 1.39 -12.76
CA HIS A 409 -7.36 2.65 -12.02
C HIS A 409 -8.11 3.75 -12.79
N PRO A 410 -9.46 3.83 -12.65
CA PRO A 410 -10.24 4.85 -13.34
C PRO A 410 -9.88 6.27 -12.89
N THR A 411 -10.19 7.24 -13.74
CA THR A 411 -9.98 8.68 -13.45
C THR A 411 -11.20 9.36 -12.82
N SER A 412 -12.32 8.64 -12.69
CA SER A 412 -13.60 9.19 -12.21
C SER A 412 -13.89 8.80 -10.74
N LYS A 413 -15.07 8.22 -10.46
CA LYS A 413 -15.62 7.94 -9.12
C LYS A 413 -14.81 6.95 -8.28
N PHE A 414 -13.97 6.13 -8.91
CA PHE A 414 -13.19 5.09 -8.25
C PHE A 414 -11.69 5.42 -8.33
N THR A 415 -10.96 5.15 -7.25
CA THR A 415 -9.49 5.16 -7.25
C THR A 415 -8.96 3.87 -7.85
N ASN A 416 -9.61 2.75 -7.53
CA ASN A 416 -9.21 1.41 -7.94
C ASN A 416 -10.44 0.49 -8.08
N VAL A 417 -10.41 -0.38 -9.09
CA VAL A 417 -11.35 -1.49 -9.23
C VAL A 417 -10.54 -2.77 -9.44
N THR A 418 -10.69 -3.72 -8.53
CA THR A 418 -9.93 -4.98 -8.54
C THR A 418 -10.85 -6.16 -8.74
N PHE A 419 -10.56 -6.95 -9.77
CA PHE A 419 -11.15 -8.25 -10.03
C PHE A 419 -10.24 -9.31 -9.45
N SER A 420 -10.74 -10.25 -8.65
CA SER A 420 -9.93 -11.31 -8.06
C SER A 420 -10.62 -12.66 -8.11
N LEU A 421 -9.82 -13.69 -8.36
CA LEU A 421 -10.17 -15.09 -8.16
C LEU A 421 -9.25 -15.66 -7.09
N ALA A 422 -9.82 -16.18 -6.00
CA ALA A 422 -9.06 -16.76 -4.90
C ALA A 422 -9.51 -18.19 -4.62
N GLY A 423 -8.55 -19.09 -4.43
CA GLY A 423 -8.77 -20.50 -4.11
C GLY A 423 -8.11 -20.88 -2.80
N GLN A 424 -8.71 -21.79 -2.03
CA GLN A 424 -8.11 -22.36 -0.82
C GLN A 424 -8.41 -23.84 -0.72
N ARG A 425 -7.41 -24.62 -0.27
CA ARG A 425 -7.53 -26.06 -0.01
C ARG A 425 -6.87 -26.42 1.32
N PHE A 426 -7.65 -26.91 2.27
CA PHE A 426 -7.17 -27.41 3.58
C PHE A 426 -8.03 -28.59 4.02
N ASN A 427 -7.50 -29.53 4.81
CA ASN A 427 -8.30 -30.64 5.30
C ASN A 427 -9.12 -30.25 6.53
N VAL A 428 -10.31 -30.84 6.64
CA VAL A 428 -11.21 -30.68 7.79
C VAL A 428 -11.87 -32.02 8.12
N ASN A 429 -12.39 -32.13 9.35
CA ASN A 429 -13.38 -33.17 9.63
C ASN A 429 -14.69 -32.87 8.88
N ARG A 430 -15.42 -33.92 8.51
CA ARG A 430 -16.71 -33.81 7.79
C ARG A 430 -17.64 -32.80 8.48
N VAL A 431 -18.16 -31.84 7.72
CA VAL A 431 -19.09 -30.79 8.20
C VAL A 431 -20.52 -31.15 7.77
N TRP A 432 -21.50 -30.75 8.59
CA TRP A 432 -22.95 -30.89 8.35
C TRP A 432 -23.37 -30.59 6.89
N PRO A 433 -24.32 -31.35 6.28
CA PRO A 433 -25.30 -32.21 6.94
C PRO A 433 -24.90 -33.67 7.11
N TYR A 434 -23.71 -34.09 6.65
CA TYR A 434 -23.26 -35.48 6.75
C TYR A 434 -22.61 -35.84 8.10
N TYR A 435 -22.85 -35.02 9.13
CA TYR A 435 -22.35 -35.29 10.48
C TYR A 435 -23.35 -36.17 11.21
N ASN A 436 -23.00 -37.44 11.38
CA ASN A 436 -23.71 -38.33 12.30
C ASN A 436 -22.99 -38.26 13.66
N PRO A 437 -23.60 -37.74 14.73
CA PRO A 437 -22.95 -37.57 16.04
C PRO A 437 -22.46 -38.88 16.69
N THR A 438 -22.83 -40.04 16.14
CA THR A 438 -22.36 -41.37 16.58
C THR A 438 -21.06 -41.82 15.91
N ASP A 439 -20.62 -41.18 14.82
CA ASP A 439 -19.36 -41.52 14.14
C ASP A 439 -18.15 -40.94 14.89
N LYS A 440 -17.57 -41.75 15.78
CA LYS A 440 -16.28 -41.45 16.46
C LYS A 440 -15.11 -41.22 15.49
N TYR A 441 -15.26 -41.59 14.21
CA TYR A 441 -14.24 -41.47 13.17
C TYR A 441 -14.85 -40.90 11.88
N SER A 442 -15.11 -39.60 11.85
CA SER A 442 -15.41 -38.93 10.57
C SER A 442 -14.12 -38.83 9.74
N PRO A 443 -14.07 -39.36 8.50
CA PRO A 443 -12.89 -39.25 7.65
C PRO A 443 -12.59 -37.76 7.36
N GLN A 444 -11.30 -37.42 7.35
CA GLN A 444 -10.87 -36.09 6.91
C GLN A 444 -11.16 -35.94 5.43
N VAL A 445 -11.73 -34.79 5.04
CA VAL A 445 -12.02 -34.47 3.64
C VAL A 445 -11.36 -33.15 3.26
N PRO A 446 -10.85 -33.02 2.03
CA PRO A 446 -10.29 -31.77 1.57
C PRO A 446 -11.41 -30.75 1.36
N ARG A 447 -11.23 -29.56 1.94
CA ARG A 447 -12.12 -28.42 1.75
C ARG A 447 -11.63 -27.59 0.57
N ASN A 448 -12.38 -27.54 -0.53
CA ASN A 448 -12.06 -26.70 -1.68
C ASN A 448 -12.95 -25.46 -1.70
N LEU A 449 -12.35 -24.28 -1.56
CA LEU A 449 -13.04 -22.99 -1.57
C LEU A 449 -12.62 -22.20 -2.80
N LEU A 450 -13.59 -21.60 -3.48
CA LEU A 450 -13.36 -20.65 -4.58
C LEU A 450 -14.12 -19.35 -4.28
N ARG A 451 -13.44 -18.22 -4.46
CA ARG A 451 -14.01 -16.89 -4.25
C ARG A 451 -13.81 -16.05 -5.50
N GLN A 452 -14.89 -15.51 -6.02
CA GLN A 452 -14.87 -14.47 -7.05
C GLN A 452 -15.13 -13.14 -6.35
N ILE A 453 -14.26 -12.15 -6.56
CA ILE A 453 -14.33 -10.88 -5.84
C ILE A 453 -14.19 -9.74 -6.84
N VAL A 454 -15.08 -8.76 -6.77
CA VAL A 454 -14.92 -7.45 -7.38
C VAL A 454 -14.95 -6.42 -6.28
N ARG A 455 -13.88 -5.63 -6.16
CA ARG A 455 -13.75 -4.56 -5.17
C ARG A 455 -13.68 -3.22 -5.88
N PHE A 456 -14.50 -2.28 -5.43
CA PHE A 456 -14.50 -0.89 -5.86
C PHE A 456 -14.03 -0.04 -4.67
N ASP A 457 -12.93 0.69 -4.84
CA ASP A 457 -12.47 1.67 -3.88
C ASP A 457 -12.92 3.06 -4.35
N PHE A 458 -13.73 3.74 -3.55
CA PHE A 458 -14.27 5.05 -3.90
C PHE A 458 -13.23 6.13 -3.71
N ARG A 459 -13.22 7.09 -4.65
CA ARG A 459 -12.40 8.29 -4.54
C ARG A 459 -13.01 9.23 -3.50
N SER A 460 -12.21 9.64 -2.52
CA SER A 460 -12.60 10.70 -1.60
C SER A 460 -12.58 12.06 -2.32
N SER A 461 -13.47 12.97 -1.92
CA SER A 461 -13.53 14.33 -2.45
C SER A 461 -12.28 15.15 -2.11
N ASN A 462 -11.68 14.88 -0.94
CA ASN A 462 -10.40 15.47 -0.51
C ASN A 462 -9.37 14.34 -0.35
N ARG A 463 -8.19 14.48 -0.97
CA ARG A 463 -7.10 13.50 -0.91
C ARG A 463 -6.49 13.34 0.49
N ARG A 464 -6.58 14.36 1.35
CA ARG A 464 -6.21 14.30 2.78
C ARG A 464 -7.29 13.72 3.68
N SER A 465 -8.45 13.38 3.13
CA SER A 465 -9.53 12.78 3.91
C SER A 465 -9.09 11.45 4.49
N ASN A 466 -9.26 11.28 5.80
CA ASN A 466 -9.02 10.02 6.49
C ASN A 466 -10.20 9.03 6.35
N THR A 467 -10.99 9.19 5.28
CA THR A 467 -12.15 8.35 4.99
C THR A 467 -11.77 7.28 3.98
N GLU A 468 -11.94 6.02 4.36
CA GLU A 468 -11.90 4.86 3.46
C GLU A 468 -13.35 4.48 3.13
N ASN A 469 -13.65 4.28 1.84
CA ASN A 469 -14.94 3.79 1.39
C ASN A 469 -14.74 2.76 0.28
N SER A 470 -15.31 1.57 0.45
CA SER A 470 -15.25 0.53 -0.56
C SER A 470 -16.53 -0.31 -0.64
N LEU A 471 -16.82 -0.80 -1.84
CA LEU A 471 -17.86 -1.78 -2.11
C LEU A 471 -17.21 -3.06 -2.60
N ARG A 472 -17.58 -4.19 -2.03
CA ARG A 472 -17.07 -5.51 -2.40
C ARG A 472 -18.22 -6.43 -2.76
N LEU A 473 -18.23 -6.89 -4.01
CA LEU A 473 -19.04 -7.99 -4.47
C LEU A 473 -18.22 -9.26 -4.33
N ARG A 474 -18.70 -10.24 -3.57
CA ARG A 474 -18.00 -11.51 -3.36
C ARG A 474 -18.96 -12.66 -3.56
N ASN A 475 -18.58 -13.64 -4.36
CA ASN A 475 -19.25 -14.92 -4.38
C ASN A 475 -18.36 -16.01 -3.79
N THR A 476 -18.83 -16.68 -2.73
CA THR A 476 -18.09 -17.74 -2.03
C THR A 476 -18.70 -19.09 -2.37
N MET A 477 -17.93 -19.94 -3.05
CA MET A 477 -18.33 -21.28 -3.49
C MET A 477 -17.53 -22.35 -2.77
N TYR A 478 -18.22 -23.39 -2.32
CA TYR A 478 -17.65 -24.54 -1.64
C TYR A 478 -17.89 -25.81 -2.44
N PHE A 479 -16.82 -26.59 -2.66
CA PHE A 479 -16.87 -27.81 -3.47
C PHE A 479 -16.46 -29.05 -2.66
N THR A 480 -17.09 -30.20 -2.97
CA THR A 480 -16.62 -31.51 -2.52
C THR A 480 -15.24 -31.83 -3.10
N GLU A 481 -14.64 -32.93 -2.62
CA GLU A 481 -13.44 -33.50 -3.25
C GLU A 481 -13.67 -33.89 -4.71
N LYS A 482 -14.88 -34.34 -5.06
CA LYS A 482 -15.27 -34.71 -6.43
C LYS A 482 -15.60 -33.50 -7.32
N GLY A 483 -15.53 -32.28 -6.78
CA GLY A 483 -15.83 -31.04 -7.51
C GLY A 483 -17.31 -30.66 -7.57
N GLU A 484 -18.17 -31.27 -6.74
CA GLU A 484 -19.59 -30.93 -6.66
C GLU A 484 -19.79 -29.69 -5.79
N LEU A 485 -20.56 -28.70 -6.28
CA LEU A 485 -20.86 -27.47 -5.54
C LEU A 485 -21.85 -27.76 -4.40
N ILE A 486 -21.45 -27.48 -3.16
CA ILE A 486 -22.26 -27.70 -1.95
C ILE A 486 -22.95 -26.40 -1.51
N ARG A 487 -22.22 -25.28 -1.53
CA ARG A 487 -22.76 -23.96 -1.13
C ARG A 487 -22.24 -22.87 -2.06
N ASN A 488 -23.12 -21.92 -2.35
CA ASN A 488 -22.83 -20.73 -3.14
C ASN A 488 -23.45 -19.53 -2.41
N ILE A 489 -22.62 -18.61 -1.95
CA ILE A 489 -23.05 -17.48 -1.12
C ILE A 489 -22.56 -16.18 -1.77
N PRO A 490 -23.41 -15.55 -2.61
CA PRO A 490 -23.20 -14.18 -3.07
C PRO A 490 -23.35 -13.19 -1.91
N GLN A 491 -22.48 -12.18 -1.90
CA GLN A 491 -22.43 -11.14 -0.88
C GLN A 491 -22.10 -9.78 -1.49
N ILE A 492 -22.74 -8.76 -0.93
CA ILE A 492 -22.44 -7.35 -1.19
C ILE A 492 -22.06 -6.73 0.15
N THR A 493 -20.79 -6.39 0.31
CA THR A 493 -20.27 -5.72 1.51
C THR A 493 -19.93 -4.27 1.16
N HIS A 494 -20.46 -3.31 1.91
CA HIS A 494 -20.00 -1.92 1.89
C HIS A 494 -19.22 -1.66 3.19
N HIS A 495 -18.03 -1.10 3.05
CA HIS A 495 -17.15 -0.71 4.16
C HIS A 495 -16.91 0.79 4.09
N TRP A 496 -17.22 1.48 5.18
CA TRP A 496 -16.89 2.87 5.39
C TRP A 496 -16.10 3.00 6.69
N LYS A 497 -15.01 3.75 6.68
CA LYS A 497 -14.22 4.05 7.87
C LYS A 497 -13.77 5.49 7.82
N CYS A 498 -13.85 6.20 8.94
CA CYS A 498 -13.26 7.52 9.11
C CYS A 498 -12.38 7.52 10.36
N GLU A 499 -11.13 7.98 10.22
CA GLU A 499 -10.17 8.07 11.33
C GLU A 499 -9.77 9.53 11.55
N PHE A 500 -10.30 10.15 12.59
CA PHE A 500 -9.92 11.50 13.02
C PHE A 500 -9.39 11.41 14.44
N SER A 501 -8.07 11.26 14.60
CA SER A 501 -7.46 11.03 15.92
C SER A 501 -7.95 12.03 16.97
N PRO A 502 -8.42 11.58 18.14
CA PRO A 502 -8.38 10.21 18.69
C PRO A 502 -9.54 9.27 18.31
N HIS A 503 -10.47 9.71 17.45
CA HIS A 503 -11.71 9.03 17.08
C HIS A 503 -11.57 8.16 15.83
N ILE A 504 -12.20 6.98 15.86
CA ILE A 504 -12.35 6.12 14.68
C ILE A 504 -13.78 5.62 14.61
N GLY A 505 -14.45 5.90 13.51
CA GLY A 505 -15.73 5.30 13.15
C GLY A 505 -15.54 4.31 12.01
N GLU A 506 -16.20 3.16 12.10
CA GLU A 506 -16.20 2.13 11.06
C GLU A 506 -17.63 1.58 10.95
N VAL A 507 -18.13 1.46 9.72
CA VAL A 507 -19.46 0.92 9.42
C VAL A 507 -19.32 -0.11 8.31
N ASN A 508 -19.73 -1.33 8.63
CA ASN A 508 -19.81 -2.46 7.72
C ASN A 508 -21.27 -2.79 7.47
N THR A 509 -21.69 -2.76 6.20
CA THR A 509 -22.99 -3.25 5.78
C THR A 509 -22.78 -4.49 4.92
N ASP A 510 -23.40 -5.60 5.26
CA ASP A 510 -23.23 -6.86 4.56
C ASP A 510 -24.57 -7.51 4.23
N PHE A 511 -24.83 -7.64 2.93
CA PHE A 511 -25.98 -8.35 2.38
C PHE A 511 -25.53 -9.72 1.87
N GLN A 512 -26.21 -10.78 2.28
CA GLN A 512 -25.89 -12.17 1.92
C GLN A 512 -27.11 -12.88 1.38
N TRP A 513 -26.90 -13.77 0.42
CA TRP A 513 -27.94 -14.60 -0.16
C TRP A 513 -27.54 -16.08 -0.19
N LEU A 514 -28.43 -16.98 0.22
CA LEU A 514 -28.24 -18.43 0.18
C LEU A 514 -29.60 -19.13 0.07
N ASN A 515 -29.76 -20.08 -0.86
CA ASN A 515 -30.97 -20.93 -0.97
C ASN A 515 -32.32 -20.16 -0.92
N ASN A 516 -32.44 -19.05 -1.66
CA ASN A 516 -33.60 -18.14 -1.65
C ASN A 516 -33.84 -17.36 -0.35
N GLU A 517 -32.92 -17.42 0.60
CA GLU A 517 -32.97 -16.67 1.86
C GLU A 517 -31.92 -15.56 1.84
N ALA A 518 -32.34 -14.34 2.18
CA ALA A 518 -31.46 -13.18 2.20
C ALA A 518 -31.45 -12.54 3.58
N LYS A 519 -30.27 -12.08 4.00
CA LYS A 519 -30.10 -11.31 5.22
C LYS A 519 -29.22 -10.09 4.99
N LEU A 520 -29.55 -9.02 5.71
CA LEU A 520 -28.78 -7.79 5.78
C LEU A 520 -28.27 -7.64 7.21
N SER A 521 -27.01 -7.24 7.33
CA SER A 521 -26.40 -6.88 8.61
C SER A 521 -25.69 -5.55 8.52
N LEU A 522 -25.69 -4.84 9.64
CA LEU A 522 -24.96 -3.61 9.88
C LEU A 522 -24.13 -3.80 11.15
N GLU A 523 -22.86 -3.49 11.05
CA GLU A 523 -21.94 -3.41 12.18
C GLU A 523 -21.33 -2.01 12.20
N ALA A 524 -21.52 -1.29 13.30
CA ALA A 524 -20.92 0.02 13.53
C ALA A 524 -19.95 -0.08 14.70
N ILE A 525 -18.69 0.25 14.48
CA ILE A 525 -17.64 0.25 15.50
C ILE A 525 -17.15 1.68 15.68
N TYR A 526 -17.24 2.16 16.92
CA TYR A 526 -16.65 3.41 17.34
C TYR A 526 -15.52 3.14 18.34
N ARG A 527 -14.36 3.74 18.10
CA ARG A 527 -13.20 3.66 18.99
C ARG A 527 -12.76 5.07 19.37
N PHE A 528 -12.61 5.32 20.65
CA PHE A 528 -11.99 6.51 21.20
C PHE A 528 -10.67 6.15 21.85
N LYS A 529 -9.55 6.65 21.32
CA LYS A 529 -8.20 6.32 21.80
C LYS A 529 -7.70 7.38 22.79
N PHE A 530 -7.56 7.03 24.07
CA PHE A 530 -6.89 7.91 25.04
C PHE A 530 -5.40 8.09 24.70
N LYS A 531 -4.76 6.98 24.28
CA LYS A 531 -3.34 6.89 23.89
C LYS A 531 -3.14 5.61 23.07
N LYS A 532 -2.00 5.42 22.42
CA LYS A 532 -1.68 4.19 21.65
C LYS A 532 -1.92 2.93 22.51
N GLY A 533 -2.91 2.12 22.11
CA GLY A 533 -3.29 0.87 22.77
C GLY A 533 -4.39 0.96 23.83
N TYR A 534 -4.83 2.16 24.20
CA TYR A 534 -5.80 2.42 25.26
C TYR A 534 -6.98 3.23 24.76
N GLY A 535 -8.18 2.87 25.19
CA GLY A 535 -9.39 3.51 24.73
C GLY A 535 -10.67 2.80 25.15
N ILE A 536 -11.76 3.36 24.64
CA ILE A 536 -13.10 2.78 24.69
C ILE A 536 -13.44 2.29 23.28
N ARG A 537 -14.03 1.09 23.21
CA ARG A 537 -14.62 0.54 22.00
C ARG A 537 -16.11 0.32 22.23
N ALA A 538 -16.93 0.83 21.33
CA ALA A 538 -18.34 0.49 21.24
C ALA A 538 -18.58 -0.18 19.89
N ARG A 539 -19.16 -1.38 19.89
CA ARG A 539 -19.57 -2.11 18.69
C ARG A 539 -21.07 -2.35 18.76
N PHE A 540 -21.80 -1.78 17.82
CA PHE A 540 -23.20 -2.02 17.59
C PHE A 540 -23.38 -2.97 16.41
N PHE A 541 -24.25 -3.95 16.55
CA PHE A 541 -24.64 -4.87 15.50
C PHE A 541 -26.16 -4.90 15.36
N ALA A 542 -26.65 -4.90 14.13
CA ALA A 542 -28.05 -5.15 13.80
C ALA A 542 -28.14 -6.02 12.56
N GLY A 543 -28.97 -7.06 12.63
CA GLY A 543 -29.22 -7.98 11.52
C GLY A 543 -30.72 -8.19 11.30
N LYS A 544 -31.12 -8.33 10.04
CA LYS A 544 -32.49 -8.64 9.62
C LYS A 544 -32.51 -9.58 8.42
N PHE A 545 -33.33 -10.61 8.49
CA PHE A 545 -33.71 -11.46 7.37
C PHE A 545 -34.90 -10.85 6.62
N PHE A 546 -34.87 -10.95 5.29
CA PHE A 546 -36.02 -10.58 4.46
C PHE A 546 -37.09 -11.68 4.43
N PHE A 547 -36.68 -12.93 4.62
CA PHE A 547 -37.55 -14.10 4.74
C PHE A 547 -37.02 -14.97 5.88
N ARG A 548 -37.92 -15.59 6.66
CA ARG A 548 -37.50 -16.49 7.74
C ARG A 548 -36.63 -17.61 7.17
N SER A 549 -35.39 -17.69 7.65
CA SER A 549 -34.49 -18.75 7.22
C SER A 549 -34.90 -20.11 7.79
N SER A 550 -34.83 -21.12 6.92
CA SER A 550 -34.94 -22.54 7.19
C SER A 550 -33.60 -23.26 6.98
N THR A 551 -32.62 -22.61 6.35
CA THR A 551 -31.30 -23.18 6.07
C THR A 551 -30.49 -23.39 7.36
N PRO A 552 -30.12 -24.64 7.71
CA PRO A 552 -29.33 -24.91 8.91
C PRO A 552 -27.96 -24.20 8.89
N GLY A 553 -27.67 -23.48 9.97
CA GLY A 553 -26.43 -22.72 10.15
C GLY A 553 -26.37 -21.37 9.42
N PHE A 554 -27.44 -20.97 8.72
CA PHE A 554 -27.56 -19.64 8.12
C PHE A 554 -28.50 -18.77 8.96
N ASN A 555 -28.08 -18.43 10.18
CA ASN A 555 -28.84 -17.63 11.13
C ASN A 555 -27.99 -16.52 11.75
N PHE A 556 -28.62 -15.58 12.45
CA PHE A 556 -27.90 -14.65 13.33
C PHE A 556 -27.67 -15.28 14.69
N ARG A 557 -26.52 -14.97 15.32
CA ARG A 557 -26.15 -15.47 16.65
C ARG A 557 -25.79 -14.35 17.60
N MET A 558 -26.20 -14.48 18.86
CA MET A 558 -25.86 -13.51 19.89
C MET A 558 -24.38 -13.62 20.29
N ASN A 559 -23.84 -14.83 20.30
CA ASN A 559 -22.42 -15.08 20.55
C ASN A 559 -21.56 -14.94 19.30
N SER A 560 -20.29 -14.62 19.54
CA SER A 560 -19.20 -14.72 18.58
C SER A 560 -19.15 -16.12 17.97
N PHE A 561 -18.75 -16.21 16.70
CA PHE A 561 -18.77 -17.46 15.96
C PHE A 561 -17.76 -18.46 16.53
N LEU A 562 -18.25 -19.67 16.74
CA LEU A 562 -17.42 -20.88 16.85
C LEU A 562 -17.04 -21.37 15.46
N GLU A 563 -16.09 -22.30 15.41
CA GLU A 563 -15.45 -22.76 14.19
C GLU A 563 -16.40 -23.42 13.18
N TYR A 564 -17.46 -24.08 13.67
CA TYR A 564 -18.49 -24.71 12.83
C TYR A 564 -19.59 -23.74 12.38
N GLN A 565 -19.61 -22.53 12.94
CA GLN A 565 -20.60 -21.48 12.63
C GLN A 565 -20.11 -20.55 11.52
N ASP A 566 -18.80 -20.48 11.29
CA ASP A 566 -18.20 -19.70 10.19
C ASP A 566 -18.38 -20.39 8.83
N TYR A 567 -19.59 -20.25 8.28
CA TYR A 567 -19.97 -20.82 6.99
C TYR A 567 -19.31 -20.13 5.78
N LEU A 568 -18.67 -18.97 5.96
CA LEU A 568 -17.91 -18.25 4.92
C LEU A 568 -16.44 -18.64 4.89
N TYR A 569 -15.97 -19.33 5.93
CA TYR A 569 -14.56 -19.69 6.13
C TYR A 569 -13.64 -18.47 6.14
N ASP A 570 -14.09 -17.36 6.73
CA ASP A 570 -13.29 -16.14 6.85
C ASP A 570 -12.37 -16.16 8.09
N GLY A 571 -12.72 -16.95 9.11
CA GLY A 571 -11.97 -17.06 10.36
C GLY A 571 -10.74 -17.96 10.31
N THR A 572 -9.69 -17.55 11.03
CA THR A 572 -8.44 -18.33 11.23
C THR A 572 -8.58 -19.30 12.40
N PHE A 573 -9.48 -20.27 12.30
CA PHE A 573 -9.64 -21.30 13.33
C PHE A 573 -8.49 -22.33 13.29
N ILE A 574 -7.90 -22.59 14.46
CA ILE A 574 -6.80 -23.54 14.67
C ILE A 574 -7.27 -24.98 14.37
N GLY A 575 -8.50 -25.30 14.78
CA GLY A 575 -9.23 -26.52 14.44
C GLY A 575 -10.67 -26.17 14.06
N ARG A 576 -11.26 -26.91 13.12
CA ARG A 576 -12.62 -26.70 12.59
C ARG A 576 -13.45 -27.97 12.81
N ASN A 577 -14.20 -27.99 13.93
CA ASN A 577 -14.82 -29.16 14.54
C ASN A 577 -13.79 -30.08 15.25
N PRO A 578 -13.06 -29.56 16.27
CA PRO A 578 -12.05 -30.33 17.00
C PRO A 578 -12.65 -31.35 17.98
N GLY A 579 -13.95 -31.25 18.30
CA GLY A 579 -14.75 -32.28 18.95
C GLY A 579 -14.77 -32.27 20.48
N ASN A 580 -13.64 -32.04 21.16
CA ASN A 580 -13.58 -31.70 22.59
C ASN A 580 -12.26 -30.96 22.94
N GLY A 581 -12.31 -30.04 23.90
CA GLY A 581 -11.11 -29.53 24.59
C GLY A 581 -10.85 -28.03 24.39
N PHE A 582 -9.62 -27.58 24.64
CA PHE A 582 -9.27 -26.16 24.63
C PHE A 582 -9.56 -25.47 23.29
N LEU A 583 -9.37 -26.15 22.15
CA LEU A 583 -9.55 -25.54 20.83
C LEU A 583 -11.01 -25.18 20.49
N GLU A 584 -12.00 -25.78 21.15
CA GLU A 584 -13.42 -25.40 20.99
C GLU A 584 -13.75 -24.05 21.64
N GLN A 585 -12.82 -23.52 22.44
CA GLN A 585 -12.97 -22.23 23.10
C GLN A 585 -12.53 -21.08 22.21
N GLN A 586 -12.03 -21.36 20.99
CA GLN A 586 -11.68 -20.33 20.03
C GLN A 586 -12.96 -19.66 19.50
N ILE A 587 -12.98 -18.33 19.53
CA ILE A 587 -14.06 -17.53 18.94
C ILE A 587 -13.55 -16.54 17.90
N MET A 588 -14.41 -16.24 16.93
CA MET A 588 -14.27 -15.13 16.00
C MET A 588 -15.42 -14.15 16.22
N GLU A 589 -15.11 -12.88 16.52
CA GLU A 589 -16.15 -11.86 16.71
C GLU A 589 -16.98 -11.72 15.42
N ALA A 590 -18.28 -11.95 15.56
CA ALA A 590 -19.27 -11.92 14.50
C ALA A 590 -20.67 -11.72 15.11
N ASP A 591 -21.62 -11.26 14.32
CA ASP A 591 -23.01 -11.01 14.72
C ASP A 591 -23.12 -10.27 16.07
N GLY A 592 -23.80 -10.86 17.08
CA GLY A 592 -24.01 -10.24 18.38
C GLY A 592 -22.75 -10.01 19.20
N GLY A 593 -21.66 -10.72 18.92
CA GLY A 593 -20.33 -10.46 19.48
C GLY A 593 -20.13 -10.88 20.94
N PHE A 594 -21.11 -11.54 21.58
CA PHE A 594 -20.94 -12.03 22.96
C PHE A 594 -19.78 -13.03 23.02
N LYS A 595 -19.01 -12.98 24.09
CA LYS A 595 -17.87 -13.85 24.35
C LYS A 595 -18.30 -15.17 24.95
N SER A 596 -19.45 -15.25 25.62
CA SER A 596 -19.94 -16.52 26.17
C SER A 596 -20.40 -17.48 25.07
N ASN A 597 -20.12 -18.78 25.23
CA ASN A 597 -20.75 -19.80 24.39
C ASN A 597 -22.14 -20.10 24.96
N ILE A 598 -23.16 -19.56 24.32
CA ILE A 598 -24.55 -19.79 24.67
C ILE A 598 -25.24 -20.53 23.53
N ARG A 599 -26.14 -21.47 23.87
CA ARG A 599 -26.95 -22.17 22.86
C ARG A 599 -28.21 -21.38 22.48
N ILE A 600 -28.65 -20.51 23.39
CA ILE A 600 -29.69 -19.51 23.19
C ILE A 600 -29.16 -18.32 22.37
N GLY A 601 -30.03 -17.39 21.93
CA GLY A 601 -29.58 -16.23 21.14
C GLY A 601 -29.44 -16.47 19.64
N GLN A 602 -30.08 -17.51 19.10
CA GLN A 602 -30.12 -17.79 17.66
C GLN A 602 -31.40 -17.22 17.04
N SER A 603 -31.28 -16.49 15.93
CA SER A 603 -32.40 -15.83 15.27
C SER A 603 -32.36 -15.98 13.76
N ASN A 604 -33.49 -16.41 13.19
CA ASN A 604 -33.71 -16.49 11.73
C ASN A 604 -34.55 -15.29 11.23
N ASP A 605 -34.69 -14.25 12.05
CA ASP A 605 -35.45 -13.04 11.73
C ASP A 605 -34.60 -11.78 11.99
N TRP A 606 -34.50 -11.32 13.22
CA TRP A 606 -33.66 -10.15 13.55
C TRP A 606 -32.86 -10.34 14.84
N LEU A 607 -31.74 -9.64 14.94
CA LEU A 607 -30.87 -9.59 16.12
C LEU A 607 -30.23 -8.22 16.25
N VAL A 608 -30.15 -7.68 17.47
CA VAL A 608 -29.44 -6.44 17.77
C VAL A 608 -28.56 -6.65 19.00
N ALA A 609 -27.33 -6.13 18.97
CA ALA A 609 -26.42 -6.18 20.10
C ALA A 609 -25.55 -4.93 20.20
N LEU A 610 -25.18 -4.58 21.42
CA LEU A 610 -24.20 -3.56 21.77
C LEU A 610 -23.12 -4.20 22.63
N ASN A 611 -21.87 -4.02 22.24
CA ASN A 611 -20.70 -4.51 22.95
C ASN A 611 -19.86 -3.28 23.31
N LEU A 612 -19.57 -3.12 24.59
CA LEU A 612 -18.72 -2.06 25.12
C LEU A 612 -17.46 -2.69 25.69
N SER A 613 -16.31 -2.11 25.41
CA SER A 613 -15.07 -2.51 26.07
C SER A 613 -14.17 -1.33 26.38
N SER A 614 -13.44 -1.43 27.50
CA SER A 614 -12.58 -0.35 27.99
C SER A 614 -11.34 -0.85 28.71
N THR A 615 -10.22 -0.18 28.43
CA THR A 615 -8.94 -0.41 29.10
C THR A 615 -8.76 0.62 30.22
N LEU A 616 -8.97 0.21 31.47
CA LEU A 616 -9.00 1.14 32.61
C LEU A 616 -7.59 1.51 33.14
N TYR A 617 -6.54 0.71 32.90
CA TYR A 617 -5.22 0.96 33.49
C TYR A 617 -4.03 0.65 32.57
N ARG A 618 -3.04 1.56 32.57
CA ARG A 618 -1.94 1.66 31.58
C ARG A 618 -0.86 0.56 31.66
N LYS A 619 -0.78 -0.23 32.74
CA LYS A 619 0.29 -1.23 32.91
C LYS A 619 -0.15 -2.69 32.83
N ILE A 620 -1.46 -2.94 32.72
CA ILE A 620 -2.01 -4.29 32.79
C ILE A 620 -2.78 -4.55 31.48
N PRO A 621 -2.55 -5.69 30.79
CA PRO A 621 -3.24 -6.04 29.55
C PRO A 621 -4.70 -6.47 29.79
N ILE A 622 -5.43 -5.77 30.67
CA ILE A 622 -6.81 -6.10 31.06
C ILE A 622 -7.78 -5.09 30.43
N GLU A 623 -8.82 -5.62 29.79
CA GLU A 623 -9.93 -4.88 29.22
C GLU A 623 -11.24 -5.39 29.81
N PHE A 624 -12.06 -4.50 30.36
CA PHE A 624 -13.40 -4.86 30.81
C PHE A 624 -14.33 -4.83 29.60
N PHE A 625 -15.23 -5.81 29.50
CA PHE A 625 -16.25 -5.83 28.47
C PHE A 625 -17.64 -6.03 29.06
N ALA A 626 -18.62 -5.40 28.44
CA ALA A 626 -20.04 -5.54 28.72
C ALA A 626 -20.77 -5.69 27.39
N SER A 627 -21.63 -6.69 27.27
CA SER A 627 -22.46 -6.87 26.08
C SER A 627 -23.92 -7.01 26.47
N ILE A 628 -24.78 -6.37 25.70
CA ILE A 628 -26.23 -6.45 25.83
C ILE A 628 -26.84 -6.66 24.44
N GLY A 629 -27.85 -7.51 24.34
CA GLY A 629 -28.48 -7.77 23.06
C GLY A 629 -29.86 -8.41 23.20
N THR A 630 -30.63 -8.36 22.12
CA THR A 630 -31.92 -9.01 22.02
C THR A 630 -32.15 -9.47 20.58
N TYR A 631 -33.14 -10.33 20.39
CA TYR A 631 -33.40 -10.99 19.12
C TYR A 631 -34.86 -11.45 19.05
N ALA A 632 -35.28 -11.85 17.86
CA ALA A 632 -36.63 -12.38 17.64
C ALA A 632 -36.92 -13.57 18.58
N ASN A 633 -38.03 -13.50 19.31
CA ASN A 633 -38.50 -14.51 20.28
C ASN A 633 -37.64 -14.68 21.55
N ALA A 634 -36.82 -13.69 21.93
CA ALA A 634 -36.02 -13.75 23.17
C ALA A 634 -36.84 -14.09 24.43
N GLN A 635 -38.11 -13.64 24.51
CA GLN A 635 -39.01 -13.88 25.65
C GLN A 635 -39.60 -15.31 25.72
N ASN A 636 -39.40 -16.14 24.68
CA ASN A 636 -40.05 -17.45 24.56
C ASN A 636 -39.09 -18.63 24.79
N VAL A 637 -37.89 -18.38 25.34
CA VAL A 637 -36.83 -19.39 25.46
C VAL A 637 -37.04 -20.27 26.70
N PHE A 638 -37.26 -19.65 27.85
CA PHE A 638 -37.60 -20.28 29.12
C PHE A 638 -38.86 -19.64 29.71
N PRO A 639 -39.61 -20.34 30.58
CA PRO A 639 -40.69 -19.70 31.35
C PRO A 639 -40.15 -18.52 32.17
N GLY A 640 -40.61 -17.30 31.88
CA GLY A 640 -40.12 -16.07 32.52
C GLY A 640 -38.90 -15.42 31.87
N SER A 641 -38.51 -15.88 30.66
CA SER A 641 -37.39 -15.32 29.89
C SER A 641 -37.46 -13.81 29.72
N GLN A 642 -36.31 -13.16 29.86
CA GLN A 642 -36.19 -11.71 29.71
C GLN A 642 -36.04 -11.29 28.24
N LEU A 643 -36.44 -10.05 27.95
CA LEU A 643 -36.28 -9.49 26.60
C LEU A 643 -34.79 -9.33 26.21
N PHE A 644 -33.92 -9.02 27.17
CA PHE A 644 -32.51 -8.74 26.93
C PHE A 644 -31.59 -9.80 27.54
N LEU A 645 -30.60 -10.20 26.76
CA LEU A 645 -29.45 -10.96 27.23
C LEU A 645 -28.30 -9.98 27.55
N ALA A 646 -27.58 -10.24 28.64
CA ALA A 646 -26.45 -9.41 29.02
C ALA A 646 -25.32 -10.24 29.62
N GLU A 647 -24.08 -9.88 29.29
CA GLU A 647 -22.88 -10.45 29.90
C GLU A 647 -21.88 -9.35 30.28
N PHE A 648 -21.08 -9.63 31.28
CA PHE A 648 -19.95 -8.81 31.69
C PHE A 648 -18.76 -9.69 32.06
N GLY A 649 -17.57 -9.20 31.72
CA GLY A 649 -16.34 -9.95 31.93
C GLY A 649 -15.08 -9.11 31.76
N VAL A 650 -13.95 -9.82 31.82
CA VAL A 650 -12.61 -9.27 31.62
C VAL A 650 -11.92 -10.01 30.47
N SER A 651 -11.20 -9.29 29.63
CA SER A 651 -10.32 -9.84 28.61
C SER A 651 -8.86 -9.54 28.95
N VAL A 652 -7.99 -10.54 28.76
CA VAL A 652 -6.53 -10.37 28.78
C VAL A 652 -6.04 -10.25 27.33
N ILE A 653 -5.51 -9.07 26.99
CA ILE A 653 -5.09 -8.71 25.63
C ILE A 653 -3.57 -8.84 25.51
N LEU A 654 -3.08 -9.96 24.98
CA LEU A 654 -1.64 -10.12 24.71
C LEU A 654 -1.24 -9.35 23.45
N ILE A 655 -2.03 -9.52 22.38
CA ILE A 655 -1.91 -8.75 21.14
C ILE A 655 -3.32 -8.43 20.67
N ARG A 656 -3.70 -7.15 20.72
CA ARG A 656 -5.04 -6.69 20.36
C ARG A 656 -5.45 -7.17 18.97
N ASP A 657 -6.69 -7.67 18.88
CA ASP A 657 -7.33 -8.27 17.70
C ASP A 657 -6.65 -9.54 17.15
N VAL A 658 -5.56 -10.02 17.77
CA VAL A 658 -4.76 -11.17 17.32
C VAL A 658 -4.78 -12.31 18.34
N LEU A 659 -4.48 -12.03 19.61
CA LEU A 659 -4.43 -13.00 20.69
C LEU A 659 -5.00 -12.40 21.97
N GLU A 660 -6.21 -12.83 22.30
CA GLU A 660 -6.99 -12.34 23.44
C GLU A 660 -7.64 -13.51 24.18
N PHE A 661 -7.73 -13.42 25.51
CA PHE A 661 -8.42 -14.39 26.36
C PHE A 661 -9.57 -13.69 27.07
N HIS A 662 -10.78 -14.24 26.99
CA HIS A 662 -12.00 -13.65 27.53
C HIS A 662 -12.53 -14.48 28.69
N PHE A 663 -12.78 -13.80 29.81
CA PHE A 663 -13.26 -14.34 31.08
C PHE A 663 -14.61 -13.69 31.40
N PRO A 664 -15.71 -14.14 30.77
CA PRO A 664 -17.05 -13.74 31.16
C PRO A 664 -17.36 -14.30 32.56
N PHE A 665 -18.02 -13.55 33.44
CA PHE A 665 -18.32 -14.03 34.80
C PHE A 665 -19.67 -13.53 35.36
N LEU A 666 -20.29 -12.53 34.75
CA LEU A 666 -21.60 -12.03 35.16
C LEU A 666 -22.57 -12.11 33.99
N TYR A 667 -23.78 -12.62 34.26
CA TYR A 667 -24.76 -13.00 33.26
C TYR A 667 -26.18 -12.60 33.66
N SER A 668 -27.00 -12.26 32.67
CA SER A 668 -28.46 -12.27 32.79
C SER A 668 -28.97 -13.67 33.14
N GLN A 669 -30.22 -13.76 33.62
CA GLN A 669 -30.79 -15.02 34.12
C GLN A 669 -30.76 -16.13 33.08
N ASP A 670 -31.25 -15.86 31.87
CA ASP A 670 -31.33 -16.84 30.77
C ASP A 670 -29.95 -17.37 30.36
N ILE A 671 -28.93 -16.51 30.29
CA ILE A 671 -27.55 -16.95 30.03
C ILE A 671 -27.05 -17.82 31.19
N ARG A 672 -27.33 -17.44 32.43
CA ARG A 672 -26.90 -18.21 33.61
C ARG A 672 -27.51 -19.61 33.63
N GLU A 673 -28.77 -19.74 33.23
CA GLU A 673 -29.45 -21.03 33.10
C GLU A 673 -28.84 -21.88 31.97
N ASP A 674 -28.63 -21.30 30.78
CA ASP A 674 -27.99 -21.99 29.66
C ASP A 674 -26.56 -22.45 30.00
N VAL A 675 -25.78 -21.61 30.66
CA VAL A 675 -24.42 -21.94 31.10
C VAL A 675 -24.41 -23.08 32.12
N LYS A 676 -25.35 -23.09 33.08
CA LYS A 676 -25.49 -24.19 34.06
C LYS A 676 -25.84 -25.52 33.40
N LEU A 677 -26.66 -25.50 32.34
CA LEU A 677 -27.07 -26.71 31.63
C LEU A 677 -25.95 -27.26 30.73
N ASN A 678 -25.11 -26.39 30.18
CA ASN A 678 -24.17 -26.76 29.11
C ASN A 678 -22.69 -26.76 29.51
N THR A 679 -22.34 -26.27 30.70
CA THR A 679 -20.95 -26.25 31.18
C THR A 679 -20.81 -26.96 32.52
N LYS A 680 -19.74 -27.76 32.67
CA LYS A 680 -19.43 -28.51 33.90
C LYS A 680 -18.56 -27.72 34.88
N ASN A 681 -17.71 -26.83 34.37
CA ASN A 681 -16.84 -25.97 35.17
C ASN A 681 -16.58 -24.63 34.47
N TYR A 682 -16.08 -23.65 35.22
CA TYR A 682 -15.78 -22.31 34.71
C TYR A 682 -14.71 -22.31 33.61
N GLY A 683 -13.75 -23.24 33.66
CA GLY A 683 -12.72 -23.38 32.62
C GLY A 683 -13.32 -23.59 31.22
N GLN A 684 -14.50 -24.21 31.11
CA GLN A 684 -15.23 -24.38 29.86
C GLN A 684 -15.95 -23.10 29.38
N GLN A 685 -15.94 -22.01 30.15
CA GLN A 685 -16.52 -20.72 29.80
C GLN A 685 -15.48 -19.72 29.27
N ILE A 686 -14.20 -19.92 29.60
CA ILE A 686 -13.09 -19.12 29.09
C ILE A 686 -13.04 -19.26 27.57
N ARG A 687 -12.90 -18.14 26.85
CA ARG A 687 -12.70 -18.13 25.39
C ARG A 687 -11.39 -17.49 25.01
N PHE A 688 -10.95 -17.72 23.79
CA PHE A 688 -9.84 -16.98 23.24
C PHE A 688 -10.07 -16.62 21.77
N THR A 689 -9.48 -15.52 21.34
CA THR A 689 -9.37 -15.15 19.94
C THR A 689 -7.95 -15.39 19.47
N PHE A 690 -7.80 -16.05 18.32
CA PHE A 690 -6.55 -16.18 17.61
C PHE A 690 -6.76 -15.85 16.13
N ASN A 691 -6.21 -14.73 15.67
CA ASN A 691 -6.44 -14.24 14.31
C ASN A 691 -5.16 -13.65 13.67
N LEU A 692 -4.46 -14.49 12.91
CA LEU A 692 -3.23 -14.08 12.22
C LEU A 692 -3.47 -13.10 11.07
N ASN A 693 -4.70 -13.00 10.54
CA ASN A 693 -5.00 -12.06 9.46
C ASN A 693 -4.85 -10.59 9.92
N GLU A 694 -4.98 -10.33 11.22
CA GLU A 694 -4.87 -8.97 11.78
C GLU A 694 -3.42 -8.49 12.01
N LEU A 695 -2.42 -9.38 11.93
CA LEU A 695 -1.02 -8.98 12.03
C LEU A 695 -0.58 -8.05 10.88
N LYS A 696 -1.30 -8.08 9.74
CA LYS A 696 -1.11 -7.24 8.53
C LYS A 696 0.37 -6.86 8.30
N PRO A 697 1.28 -7.84 8.15
CA PRO A 697 2.72 -7.58 8.09
C PRO A 697 3.09 -6.66 6.91
N GLN A 698 2.36 -6.73 5.79
CA GLN A 698 2.53 -5.82 4.66
C GLN A 698 2.17 -4.36 4.98
N LYS A 699 1.13 -4.09 5.81
CA LYS A 699 0.82 -2.72 6.26
C LYS A 699 1.90 -2.19 7.21
N ARG A 700 2.51 -3.06 8.04
CA ARG A 700 3.64 -2.68 8.89
C ARG A 700 4.90 -2.41 8.09
N LEU A 701 5.18 -3.21 7.05
CA LEU A 701 6.27 -2.97 6.12
C LEU A 701 6.05 -1.66 5.36
N LYS A 702 4.81 -1.39 4.90
CA LYS A 702 4.48 -0.12 4.25
C LYS A 702 4.66 1.08 5.19
N LYS A 703 4.21 0.99 6.45
CA LYS A 703 4.47 2.01 7.50
C LYS A 703 5.92 2.16 7.96
N LEU A 704 6.81 1.26 7.56
CA LEU A 704 8.25 1.39 7.78
C LEU A 704 8.95 2.02 6.57
N LEU A 705 8.25 2.08 5.43
CA LEU A 705 8.69 2.68 4.17
C LEU A 705 8.05 4.06 3.94
N ASP A 706 6.87 4.29 4.53
CA ASP A 706 6.24 5.60 4.77
C ASP A 706 6.79 6.20 6.07
#